data_AF-A0A072P6I0-F1
#
_entry.id   AF-A0A072P6I0-F1
#
_cell.length_a   1.000
_cell.length_b   1.000
_cell.length_c   1.000
_cell.angle_alpha   90.00
_cell.angle_beta   90.00
_cell.angle_gamma   90.00
#
_symmetry.space_group_name_H-M   'P 1'
#
loop_
_entity.id
_entity.type
_entity.pdbx_description
1 polymer ?
#
loop_
_entity_poly.entity_id
_entity_poly.type
_entity_poly.pdbx_seq_one_letter_code
_entity_poly.pdbx_strand_id
1 'polypeptide(L)'
;MLYPYKSDDVQQCLSKRSLIFLGDSTARDLFWAISYKLDLSRALDIHSKSGKHQNVIFSSEQAEVKFIWDPFLNATSAVDQHVFPDSPNGGEVSKLFVVGAGLWHIKHLGPRHQSVSRHFLQTRPDSRLGPFNAILLPISVSQSKRLAINPSGPFDSERAGHWNILSTEISSSKNASMDFGIFRSYLEMIDGAINAFEQDGIHISHTITPVIADVLLNSICNPSGHIPEDQYTAYCCVSSNRPNVAQKLFLLLGLTFVICHLLRHLKHRRCRHCSSDGSPDRDRRPCVAESVTSIMIALNYCFVADRSVIFEKSSKLVDPTSFSVLSIFTLLLGLIPSTSVASPTRTITDITSSHLRYPQSLSRSQTEEWKGWMQIVILLYHYFGMSKVLWAYQLARVLVASYLFMTGYGHTMYFLRTGDFSSRRIAIVLFRTNILSIALAFMMGTQFDLYYFPMLSSLWFLIIYITMVPFSKSRLTTHELIFRIVLSALTIRVLVESSSTLESLFKTVANLRIGLMIIDGKEFMFRFQLDAYVVYVGMLAGTYCSRDSANDDISTVIPSRTSVDFVKRRRWLRRPVVPGALCLVVAYICFCGSFEDKYDYNRWHPITSPFVVVAFAIIRNSTERLSRSWSRLFAWLGRCSLETFVLQYHIWLASNSHGLLRFRRFDVLLRSAGINVIWTDIIEFTILSALFLYISSNVSSALPILTAKFINEQRGPIRAFKSKIDTTKPPCNTIDSKTLFVDFRTKLALVALLLWGLNICWLYLE
;
A
#
# COMPACT_ATOMS: atom_id res chain seq x y z
N MET A 1 3.45 -13.17 3.80
CA MET A 1 3.73 -12.35 5.01
C MET A 1 3.49 -13.20 6.24
N LEU A 2 4.48 -13.22 7.13
CA LEU A 2 4.48 -14.00 8.37
C LEU A 2 3.95 -13.15 9.53
N TYR A 3 3.28 -13.80 10.49
CA TYR A 3 2.98 -13.19 11.78
C TYR A 3 4.19 -13.31 12.72
N PRO A 4 4.75 -12.20 13.24
CA PRO A 4 5.84 -12.27 14.20
C PRO A 4 5.28 -12.63 15.59
N TYR A 5 5.46 -13.87 16.02
CA TYR A 5 4.95 -14.35 17.29
C TYR A 5 5.71 -13.72 18.47
N LYS A 6 4.97 -13.12 19.40
CA LYS A 6 5.46 -12.65 20.71
C LYS A 6 5.21 -13.70 21.79
N SER A 7 5.83 -13.52 22.96
CA SER A 7 5.68 -14.42 24.12
C SER A 7 4.23 -14.83 24.38
N ASP A 8 3.35 -13.87 24.59
CA ASP A 8 1.93 -14.12 24.94
C ASP A 8 1.20 -14.90 23.82
N ASP A 9 1.50 -14.59 22.55
CA ASP A 9 0.91 -15.28 21.39
C ASP A 9 1.35 -16.75 21.33
N VAL A 10 2.64 -17.02 21.61
CA VAL A 10 3.18 -18.38 21.63
C VAL A 10 2.59 -19.16 22.79
N GLN A 11 2.51 -18.55 23.97
CA GLN A 11 1.91 -19.18 25.16
C GLN A 11 0.44 -19.55 24.91
N GLN A 12 -0.34 -18.63 24.34
CA GLN A 12 -1.73 -18.88 24.00
C GLN A 12 -1.88 -20.00 22.97
N CYS A 13 -1.08 -19.99 21.90
CA CYS A 13 -1.10 -21.03 20.88
C CYS A 13 -0.74 -22.42 21.45
N LEU A 14 0.26 -22.47 22.34
CA LEU A 14 0.77 -23.73 22.91
C LEU A 14 0.04 -24.17 24.19
N SER A 15 -0.93 -23.40 24.70
CA SER A 15 -1.68 -23.71 25.93
C SER A 15 -2.31 -25.11 26.00
N LYS A 16 -2.62 -25.72 24.85
CA LYS A 16 -3.20 -27.07 24.74
C LYS A 16 -2.30 -28.03 23.95
N ARG A 17 -1.04 -27.67 23.71
CA ARG A 17 -0.11 -28.40 22.85
C ARG A 17 1.27 -28.52 23.49
N SER A 18 1.82 -29.73 23.49
CA SER A 18 3.22 -29.94 23.86
C SER A 18 4.05 -30.05 22.58
N LEU A 19 5.02 -29.15 22.43
CA LEU A 19 5.92 -29.13 21.27
C LEU A 19 7.21 -29.86 21.61
N ILE A 20 7.50 -30.94 20.88
CA ILE A 20 8.60 -31.85 21.19
C ILE A 20 9.60 -31.85 20.04
N PHE A 21 10.78 -31.30 20.30
CA PHE A 21 11.92 -31.35 19.40
C PHE A 21 12.71 -32.63 19.64
N LEU A 22 12.90 -33.43 18.61
CA LEU A 22 13.61 -34.70 18.67
C LEU A 22 14.73 -34.72 17.64
N GLY A 23 15.95 -34.98 18.09
CA GLY A 23 17.04 -35.34 17.18
C GLY A 23 18.37 -34.65 17.45
N ASP A 24 18.97 -34.09 16.38
CA ASP A 24 20.31 -33.52 16.34
C ASP A 24 20.34 -32.00 16.64
N SER A 25 21.48 -31.35 16.37
CA SER A 25 21.68 -29.93 16.63
C SER A 25 20.70 -29.03 15.86
N THR A 26 20.21 -29.46 14.69
CA THR A 26 19.23 -28.69 13.90
C THR A 26 17.91 -28.52 14.64
N ALA A 27 17.44 -29.59 15.30
CA ALA A 27 16.24 -29.53 16.14
C ALA A 27 16.50 -28.74 17.42
N ARG A 28 17.69 -28.87 18.02
CA ARG A 28 18.11 -28.14 19.22
C ARG A 28 18.12 -26.62 19.02
N ASP A 29 18.64 -26.15 17.90
CA ASP A 29 18.76 -24.71 17.65
C ASP A 29 17.38 -24.07 17.49
N LEU A 30 16.43 -24.78 16.86
CA LEU A 30 15.04 -24.34 16.73
C LEU A 30 14.29 -24.40 18.06
N PHE A 31 14.55 -25.42 18.90
CA PHE A 31 14.06 -25.50 20.27
C PHE A 31 14.45 -24.27 21.09
N TRP A 32 15.73 -23.89 21.04
CA TRP A 32 16.20 -22.69 21.76
C TRP A 32 15.59 -21.42 21.20
N ALA A 33 15.44 -21.30 19.88
CA ALA A 33 14.82 -20.13 19.27
C ALA A 33 13.36 -19.92 19.72
N ILE A 34 12.58 -20.99 19.91
CA ILE A 34 11.23 -20.91 20.48
C ILE A 34 11.29 -20.61 21.98
N SER A 35 12.20 -21.25 22.72
CA SER A 35 12.35 -21.03 24.17
C SER A 35 12.70 -19.57 24.49
N TYR A 36 13.58 -18.94 23.71
CA TYR A 36 13.91 -17.51 23.83
C TYR A 36 12.72 -16.59 23.53
N LYS A 37 11.80 -16.99 22.64
CA LYS A 37 10.58 -16.24 22.36
C LYS A 37 9.55 -16.34 23.49
N LEU A 38 9.52 -17.48 24.19
CA LEU A 38 8.62 -17.73 25.32
C LEU A 38 9.05 -16.99 26.59
N ASP A 39 10.33 -17.05 26.95
CA ASP A 39 10.90 -16.26 28.04
C ASP A 39 12.43 -16.21 27.86
N LEU A 40 12.91 -15.06 27.38
CA LEU A 40 14.32 -14.84 27.08
C LEU A 40 15.20 -15.02 28.32
N SER A 41 14.77 -14.50 29.47
CA SER A 41 15.60 -14.47 30.68
C SER A 41 15.80 -15.87 31.25
N ARG A 42 14.73 -16.64 31.34
CA ARG A 42 14.73 -18.02 31.82
C ARG A 42 15.42 -18.96 30.84
N ALA A 43 15.19 -18.78 29.55
CA ALA A 43 15.82 -19.60 28.52
C ALA A 43 17.35 -19.43 28.52
N LEU A 44 17.87 -18.21 28.72
CA LEU A 44 19.30 -17.97 28.85
C LEU A 44 19.90 -18.64 30.09
N ASP A 45 19.22 -18.58 31.25
CA ASP A 45 19.69 -19.25 32.48
C ASP A 45 19.78 -20.77 32.30
N ILE A 46 18.71 -21.39 31.77
CA ILE A 46 18.67 -22.84 31.54
C ILE A 46 19.70 -23.25 30.47
N HIS A 47 19.83 -22.49 29.39
CA HIS A 47 20.80 -22.80 28.33
C HIS A 47 22.23 -22.77 28.87
N SER A 48 22.59 -21.78 29.71
CA SER A 48 23.93 -21.70 30.30
C SER A 48 24.31 -22.91 31.16
N LYS A 49 23.31 -23.58 31.76
CA LYS A 49 23.46 -24.76 32.64
C LYS A 49 23.29 -26.09 31.91
N SER A 50 22.76 -26.08 30.68
CA SER A 50 22.42 -27.29 29.93
C SER A 50 23.60 -27.82 29.12
N GLY A 51 23.83 -29.13 29.15
CA GLY A 51 24.82 -29.78 28.29
C GLY A 51 24.40 -29.79 26.81
N LYS A 52 25.38 -29.81 25.89
CA LYS A 52 25.12 -29.81 24.43
C LYS A 52 24.29 -31.02 23.95
N HIS A 53 24.46 -32.19 24.57
CA HIS A 53 23.85 -33.46 24.15
C HIS A 53 22.91 -34.00 25.24
N GLN A 54 22.15 -33.12 25.88
CA GLN A 54 21.26 -33.45 26.99
C GLN A 54 19.80 -33.17 26.62
N ASN A 55 18.88 -33.93 27.20
CA ASN A 55 17.45 -33.63 27.14
C ASN A 55 17.15 -32.38 27.97
N VAL A 56 16.36 -31.47 27.42
CA VAL A 56 16.00 -30.20 28.07
C VAL A 56 14.49 -30.05 28.04
N ILE A 57 13.90 -29.71 29.18
CA ILE A 57 12.48 -29.37 29.30
C ILE A 57 12.41 -27.89 29.63
N PHE A 58 11.66 -27.14 28.82
CA PHE A 58 11.41 -25.73 29.04
C PHE A 58 9.91 -25.51 29.20
N SER A 59 9.53 -24.97 30.35
CA SER A 59 8.13 -24.67 30.69
C SER A 59 8.01 -23.20 31.08
N SER A 60 7.05 -22.51 30.45
CA SER A 60 6.71 -21.11 30.71
C SER A 60 5.19 -20.97 30.78
N GLU A 61 4.69 -20.61 31.95
CA GLU A 61 3.25 -20.48 32.26
C GLU A 61 2.39 -21.64 31.74
N GLN A 62 1.72 -21.44 30.59
CA GLN A 62 0.80 -22.39 29.97
C GLN A 62 1.43 -23.22 28.84
N ALA A 63 2.67 -22.96 28.46
CA ALA A 63 3.35 -23.62 27.36
C ALA A 63 4.52 -24.51 27.84
N GLU A 64 4.61 -25.71 27.28
CA GLU A 64 5.70 -26.64 27.52
C GLU A 64 6.36 -27.04 26.20
N VAL A 65 7.67 -26.88 26.11
CA VAL A 65 8.50 -27.27 24.98
C VAL A 65 9.60 -28.21 25.46
N LYS A 66 9.79 -29.33 24.77
CA LYS A 66 10.78 -30.35 25.15
C LYS A 66 11.80 -30.54 24.04
N PHE A 67 13.05 -30.75 24.41
CA PHE A 67 14.11 -31.19 23.52
C PHE A 67 14.64 -32.55 23.99
N ILE A 68 14.67 -33.51 23.07
CA ILE A 68 15.18 -34.85 23.29
C ILE A 68 16.36 -35.06 22.33
N TRP A 69 17.53 -35.29 22.90
CA TRP A 69 18.75 -35.55 22.14
C TRP A 69 18.75 -37.01 21.67
N ASP A 70 18.42 -37.22 20.40
CA ASP A 70 18.49 -38.54 19.74
C ASP A 70 18.91 -38.38 18.27
N PRO A 71 20.19 -38.08 18.00
CA PRO A 71 20.66 -37.73 16.66
C PRO A 71 20.58 -38.87 15.63
N PHE A 72 20.36 -40.12 16.09
CA PHE A 72 20.17 -41.30 15.23
C PHE A 72 18.74 -41.82 15.21
N LEU A 73 17.84 -41.21 15.99
CA LEU A 73 16.44 -41.61 16.17
C LEU A 73 16.27 -43.10 16.51
N ASN A 74 17.19 -43.65 17.30
CA ASN A 74 17.23 -45.07 17.63
C ASN A 74 16.75 -45.37 19.06
N ALA A 75 16.49 -44.34 19.87
CA ALA A 75 16.13 -44.47 21.27
C ALA A 75 14.60 -44.44 21.46
N THR A 76 13.91 -45.49 21.00
CA THR A 76 12.45 -45.66 21.20
C THR A 76 12.05 -45.65 22.69
N SER A 77 12.86 -46.25 23.57
CA SER A 77 12.57 -46.37 25.00
C SER A 77 12.71 -45.06 25.80
N ALA A 78 13.59 -44.15 25.36
CA ALA A 78 13.79 -42.85 26.02
C ALA A 78 12.68 -41.85 25.67
N VAL A 79 12.18 -41.93 24.43
CA VAL A 79 11.00 -41.19 23.96
C VAL A 79 9.76 -41.62 24.76
N ASP A 80 9.54 -42.92 24.94
CA ASP A 80 8.39 -43.42 25.70
C ASP A 80 8.34 -42.88 27.14
N GLN A 81 9.46 -42.88 27.85
CA GLN A 81 9.52 -42.48 29.26
C GLN A 81 9.43 -40.96 29.50
N HIS A 82 9.90 -40.13 28.56
CA HIS A 82 9.92 -38.66 28.70
C HIS A 82 8.74 -37.97 28.00
N VAL A 83 8.18 -38.60 26.96
CA VAL A 83 7.09 -38.04 26.16
C VAL A 83 5.73 -38.48 26.68
N PHE A 84 5.59 -39.67 27.24
CA PHE A 84 4.34 -40.20 27.77
C PHE A 84 4.48 -40.52 29.28
N PRO A 85 4.62 -39.51 30.16
CA PRO A 85 4.40 -39.76 31.57
C PRO A 85 2.93 -40.18 31.76
N ASP A 86 2.68 -41.25 32.51
CA ASP A 86 1.34 -41.64 32.94
C ASP A 86 0.72 -40.48 33.74
N SER A 87 -0.07 -39.63 33.08
CA SER A 87 -0.75 -38.53 33.77
C SER A 87 -2.10 -39.03 34.32
N PRO A 88 -2.33 -39.00 35.64
CA PRO A 88 -3.57 -39.45 36.25
C PRO A 88 -4.75 -38.47 36.07
N ASN A 89 -4.52 -37.27 35.49
CA ASN A 89 -5.55 -36.29 35.22
C ASN A 89 -5.73 -36.10 33.70
N GLY A 90 -6.82 -36.66 33.18
CA GLY A 90 -7.17 -36.72 31.77
C GLY A 90 -7.52 -35.37 31.13
N GLY A 91 -6.48 -34.61 30.75
CA GLY A 91 -6.57 -33.61 29.68
C GLY A 91 -5.84 -34.12 28.44
N GLU A 92 -6.52 -34.27 27.31
CA GLU A 92 -5.88 -34.58 26.02
C GLU A 92 -5.03 -33.39 25.54
N VAL A 93 -3.75 -33.35 25.93
CA VAL A 93 -2.77 -32.43 25.35
C VAL A 93 -2.28 -33.02 24.03
N SER A 94 -2.51 -32.31 22.94
CA SER A 94 -2.03 -32.72 21.62
C SER A 94 -0.50 -32.57 21.55
N LYS A 95 0.20 -33.63 21.13
CA LYS A 95 1.67 -33.64 21.01
C LYS A 95 2.07 -33.45 19.56
N LEU A 96 2.94 -32.47 19.30
CA LEU A 96 3.47 -32.17 17.97
C LEU A 96 4.99 -32.38 17.99
N PHE A 97 5.49 -33.18 17.05
CA PHE A 97 6.91 -33.52 16.98
C PHE A 97 7.61 -32.72 15.89
N VAL A 98 8.77 -32.16 16.20
CA VAL A 98 9.67 -31.53 15.24
C VAL A 98 10.96 -32.33 15.24
N VAL A 99 11.22 -33.03 14.15
CA VAL A 99 12.26 -34.06 14.06
C VAL A 99 13.40 -33.56 13.19
N GLY A 100 14.65 -33.65 13.68
CA GLY A 100 15.85 -33.36 12.88
C GLY A 100 16.90 -34.45 13.07
N ALA A 101 17.18 -35.28 12.06
CA ALA A 101 18.11 -36.42 12.21
C ALA A 101 19.03 -36.65 11.02
N GLY A 102 19.08 -35.70 10.10
CA GLY A 102 19.85 -35.84 8.88
C GLY A 102 21.34 -35.58 9.07
N LEU A 103 21.72 -34.70 10.00
CA LEU A 103 23.09 -34.19 10.07
C LEU A 103 24.07 -35.26 10.57
N TRP A 104 23.71 -35.94 11.65
CA TRP A 104 24.54 -36.99 12.25
C TRP A 104 24.61 -38.25 11.38
N HIS A 105 23.53 -38.57 10.67
CA HIS A 105 23.52 -39.67 9.69
C HIS A 105 24.55 -39.43 8.59
N ILE A 106 24.58 -38.22 8.01
CA ILE A 106 25.57 -37.86 6.98
C ILE A 106 26.99 -37.86 7.55
N LYS A 107 27.19 -37.33 8.76
CA LYS A 107 28.51 -37.22 9.38
C LYS A 107 29.15 -38.56 9.68
N HIS A 108 28.39 -39.48 10.28
CA HIS A 108 28.92 -40.67 10.93
C HIS A 108 28.68 -41.97 10.17
N LEU A 109 27.63 -42.06 9.35
CA LEU A 109 27.27 -43.31 8.65
C LEU A 109 27.91 -43.43 7.27
N GLY A 110 28.54 -42.37 6.75
CA GLY A 110 29.23 -42.38 5.47
C GLY A 110 28.32 -42.90 4.33
N PRO A 111 28.74 -43.90 3.53
CA PRO A 111 27.92 -44.48 2.46
C PRO A 111 26.60 -45.13 2.93
N ARG A 112 26.54 -45.58 4.20
CA ARG A 112 25.37 -46.28 4.76
C ARG A 112 24.24 -45.34 5.20
N HIS A 113 24.45 -44.02 5.15
CA HIS A 113 23.43 -43.07 5.62
C HIS A 113 22.10 -43.29 4.89
N GLN A 114 22.08 -43.51 3.57
CA GLN A 114 20.83 -43.64 2.81
C GLN A 114 19.98 -44.83 3.24
N SER A 115 20.59 -46.00 3.47
CA SER A 115 19.86 -47.22 3.83
C SER A 115 19.30 -47.15 5.24
N VAL A 116 20.10 -46.66 6.20
CA VAL A 116 19.67 -46.49 7.60
C VAL A 116 18.54 -45.47 7.70
N SER A 117 18.64 -44.38 6.94
CA SER A 117 17.66 -43.29 6.97
C SER A 117 16.36 -43.65 6.28
N ARG A 118 16.45 -44.38 5.16
CA ARG A 118 15.28 -44.95 4.50
C ARG A 118 14.57 -45.95 5.40
N HIS A 119 15.33 -46.81 6.09
CA HIS A 119 14.76 -47.76 7.05
C HIS A 119 14.00 -47.02 8.14
N PHE A 120 14.64 -46.04 8.80
CA PHE A 120 14.02 -45.25 9.86
C PHE A 120 12.73 -44.56 9.40
N LEU A 121 12.78 -43.81 8.29
CA LEU A 121 11.63 -43.06 7.77
C LEU A 121 10.47 -43.97 7.32
N GLN A 122 10.71 -45.27 7.13
CA GLN A 122 9.71 -46.27 6.73
C GLN A 122 9.20 -47.11 7.91
N THR A 123 10.03 -47.36 8.93
CA THR A 123 9.64 -48.13 10.10
C THR A 123 8.75 -47.33 11.03
N ARG A 124 7.55 -47.86 11.28
CA ARG A 124 6.54 -47.30 12.18
C ARG A 124 7.10 -47.29 13.61
N PRO A 125 7.24 -46.14 14.28
CA PRO A 125 7.32 -46.15 15.74
C PRO A 125 5.98 -46.71 16.25
N ASP A 126 6.05 -47.50 17.30
CA ASP A 126 5.03 -48.45 17.76
C ASP A 126 3.57 -47.95 17.70
N SER A 127 2.60 -48.86 17.53
CA SER A 127 1.16 -48.56 17.35
C SER A 127 0.45 -47.68 18.41
N ARG A 128 1.12 -47.39 19.54
CA ARG A 128 0.63 -46.55 20.66
C ARG A 128 0.89 -45.06 20.45
N LEU A 129 1.82 -44.81 19.55
CA LEU A 129 2.17 -43.51 19.07
C LEU A 129 1.06 -43.24 18.00
N GLY A 130 0.02 -42.46 18.35
CA GLY A 130 -1.15 -42.19 17.48
C GLY A 130 -0.80 -41.54 16.12
N PRO A 131 -1.77 -41.05 15.31
CA PRO A 131 -1.44 -40.36 14.07
C PRO A 131 -0.63 -39.08 14.38
N PHE A 132 0.70 -39.14 14.29
CA PHE A 132 1.54 -37.98 14.58
C PHE A 132 1.43 -36.98 13.46
N ASN A 133 0.95 -35.79 13.80
CA ASN A 133 1.42 -34.59 13.14
C ASN A 133 2.89 -34.42 13.53
N ALA A 134 3.81 -34.85 12.67
CA ALA A 134 5.25 -34.68 12.87
C ALA A 134 5.84 -33.88 11.71
N ILE A 135 6.74 -32.96 12.04
CA ILE A 135 7.38 -32.05 11.09
C ILE A 135 8.85 -32.44 11.00
N LEU A 136 9.28 -32.88 9.81
CA LEU A 136 10.68 -33.21 9.54
C LEU A 136 11.43 -31.96 9.08
N LEU A 137 12.54 -31.66 9.76
CA LEU A 137 13.47 -30.61 9.39
C LEU A 137 14.40 -31.13 8.27
N PRO A 138 14.42 -30.49 7.09
CA PRO A 138 15.46 -30.78 6.10
C PRO A 138 16.85 -30.37 6.60
N ILE A 139 17.87 -30.72 5.82
CA ILE A 139 19.26 -30.36 6.07
C ILE A 139 19.64 -29.15 5.23
N SER A 140 20.29 -28.16 5.84
CA SER A 140 20.88 -27.02 5.14
C SER A 140 22.40 -26.98 5.38
N VAL A 141 23.18 -26.73 4.33
CA VAL A 141 24.66 -26.62 4.40
C VAL A 141 25.13 -25.54 3.41
N SER A 142 26.00 -24.63 3.86
CA SER A 142 26.67 -23.65 3.00
C SER A 142 27.97 -24.20 2.44
N GLN A 143 27.99 -24.54 1.16
CA GLN A 143 29.20 -25.07 0.51
C GLN A 143 30.36 -24.06 0.52
N SER A 144 30.10 -22.78 0.25
CA SER A 144 31.14 -21.74 0.17
C SER A 144 31.86 -21.51 1.51
N LYS A 145 31.14 -21.36 2.62
CA LYS A 145 31.76 -21.19 3.96
C LYS A 145 32.49 -22.45 4.40
N ARG A 146 31.92 -23.60 4.05
CA ARG A 146 32.44 -24.88 4.48
C ARG A 146 33.71 -25.25 3.72
N LEU A 147 33.78 -25.00 2.40
CA LEU A 147 35.01 -25.15 1.61
C LEU A 147 36.14 -24.24 2.13
N ALA A 148 35.81 -23.07 2.69
CA ALA A 148 36.81 -22.19 3.29
C ALA A 148 37.41 -22.74 4.60
N ILE A 149 36.71 -23.62 5.31
CA ILE A 149 37.15 -24.17 6.61
C ILE A 149 37.69 -25.59 6.48
N ASN A 150 36.97 -26.49 5.78
CA ASN A 150 37.37 -27.88 5.63
C ASN A 150 36.86 -28.46 4.29
N PRO A 151 37.68 -28.39 3.23
CA PRO A 151 37.35 -28.90 1.90
C PRO A 151 37.02 -30.40 1.86
N SER A 152 37.54 -31.19 2.80
CA SER A 152 37.46 -32.66 2.82
C SER A 152 36.54 -33.22 3.92
N GLY A 153 35.74 -32.38 4.58
CA GLY A 153 34.91 -32.83 5.69
C GLY A 153 33.78 -33.79 5.29
N PRO A 154 33.15 -34.50 6.24
CA PRO A 154 32.18 -35.58 5.97
C PRO A 154 30.80 -35.12 5.50
N PHE A 155 30.42 -33.88 5.78
CA PHE A 155 29.19 -33.28 5.25
C PHE A 155 29.38 -33.01 3.75
N ASP A 156 28.37 -32.99 2.93
CA ASP A 156 28.52 -32.56 1.54
C ASP A 156 27.20 -31.97 1.12
N SER A 157 27.20 -30.89 0.34
CA SER A 157 25.97 -30.35 -0.25
C SER A 157 25.26 -31.42 -1.09
N GLU A 158 26.02 -32.32 -1.73
CA GLU A 158 25.45 -33.45 -2.47
C GLU A 158 24.72 -34.42 -1.53
N ARG A 159 25.36 -34.84 -0.43
CA ARG A 159 24.74 -35.73 0.57
C ARG A 159 23.54 -35.10 1.27
N ALA A 160 23.61 -33.81 1.58
CA ALA A 160 22.49 -33.05 2.15
C ALA A 160 21.32 -32.94 1.15
N GLY A 161 21.62 -32.70 -0.13
CA GLY A 161 20.63 -32.70 -1.21
C GLY A 161 19.96 -34.07 -1.37
N HIS A 162 20.74 -35.15 -1.37
CA HIS A 162 20.22 -36.52 -1.44
C HIS A 162 19.30 -36.86 -0.26
N TRP A 163 19.63 -36.43 0.96
CA TRP A 163 18.75 -36.59 2.10
C TRP A 163 17.42 -35.84 1.93
N ASN A 164 17.47 -34.59 1.48
CA ASN A 164 16.27 -33.76 1.28
C ASN A 164 15.37 -34.33 0.18
N ILE A 165 15.95 -34.93 -0.86
CA ILE A 165 15.22 -35.67 -1.90
C ILE A 165 14.62 -36.96 -1.33
N LEU A 166 15.41 -37.77 -0.61
CA LEU A 166 14.95 -39.03 -0.02
C LEU A 166 13.78 -38.83 0.95
N SER A 167 13.88 -37.84 1.84
CA SER A 167 12.82 -37.52 2.79
C SER A 167 11.52 -37.09 2.07
N THR A 168 11.65 -36.39 0.95
CA THR A 168 10.55 -36.00 0.07
C THR A 168 9.87 -37.20 -0.57
N GLU A 169 10.65 -38.09 -1.17
CA GLU A 169 10.14 -39.30 -1.82
C GLU A 169 9.34 -40.16 -0.82
N ILE A 170 9.89 -40.32 0.40
CA ILE A 170 9.26 -41.14 1.43
C ILE A 170 7.97 -40.48 1.95
N SER A 171 7.97 -39.17 2.23
CA SER A 171 6.75 -38.43 2.62
C SER A 171 5.65 -38.54 1.55
N SER A 172 6.00 -38.57 0.27
CA SER A 172 5.03 -38.73 -0.83
C SER A 172 4.56 -40.17 -1.09
N SER A 173 5.19 -41.17 -0.44
CA SER A 173 4.90 -42.58 -0.66
C SER A 173 3.65 -43.00 0.12
N LYS A 174 2.69 -43.64 -0.57
CA LYS A 174 1.49 -44.23 0.06
C LYS A 174 1.80 -45.33 1.09
N ASN A 175 3.03 -45.85 1.09
CA ASN A 175 3.49 -46.88 2.02
C ASN A 175 4.26 -46.30 3.22
N ALA A 176 4.33 -44.98 3.37
CA ALA A 176 4.90 -44.37 4.56
C ALA A 176 4.00 -44.67 5.76
N SER A 177 4.60 -45.19 6.83
CA SER A 177 3.89 -45.60 8.04
C SER A 177 3.56 -44.42 8.98
N MET A 178 4.02 -43.21 8.64
CA MET A 178 3.92 -42.00 9.44
C MET A 178 3.75 -40.79 8.51
N ASP A 179 2.74 -39.96 8.79
CA ASP A 179 2.36 -38.81 7.96
C ASP A 179 3.19 -37.58 8.40
N PHE A 180 4.37 -37.40 7.80
CA PHE A 180 5.27 -36.30 8.13
C PHE A 180 5.13 -35.13 7.16
N GLY A 181 4.97 -33.92 7.70
CA GLY A 181 5.16 -32.68 6.94
C GLY A 181 6.64 -32.32 6.83
N ILE A 182 7.12 -31.95 5.65
CA ILE A 182 8.51 -31.49 5.47
C ILE A 182 8.58 -29.97 5.57
N PHE A 183 9.42 -29.45 6.45
CA PHE A 183 9.58 -28.02 6.66
C PHE A 183 10.51 -27.37 5.62
N ARG A 184 10.11 -27.37 4.33
CA ARG A 184 10.95 -26.85 3.24
C ARG A 184 11.03 -25.33 3.15
N SER A 185 10.02 -24.63 3.67
CA SER A 185 9.92 -23.16 3.54
C SER A 185 11.13 -22.42 4.08
N TYR A 186 11.79 -22.94 5.12
CA TYR A 186 13.00 -22.30 5.64
C TYR A 186 14.23 -22.51 4.75
N LEU A 187 14.30 -23.60 3.96
CA LEU A 187 15.39 -23.80 3.00
C LEU A 187 15.34 -22.75 1.89
N GLU A 188 14.15 -22.49 1.35
CA GLU A 188 13.94 -21.45 0.33
C GLU A 188 14.28 -20.06 0.88
N MET A 189 14.06 -19.83 2.18
CA MET A 189 14.39 -18.56 2.84
C MET A 189 15.90 -18.29 2.94
N ILE A 190 16.71 -19.33 3.11
CA ILE A 190 18.17 -19.22 3.29
C ILE A 190 18.96 -19.50 2.00
N ASP A 191 18.26 -19.83 0.91
CA ASP A 191 18.89 -20.15 -0.37
C ASP A 191 19.69 -18.95 -0.92
N GLY A 192 20.91 -19.20 -1.36
CA GLY A 192 21.86 -18.17 -1.83
C GLY A 192 22.36 -17.19 -0.76
N ALA A 193 21.90 -17.26 0.49
CA ALA A 193 22.27 -16.33 1.55
C ALA A 193 23.52 -16.81 2.33
N ILE A 194 24.71 -16.39 1.91
CA ILE A 194 25.98 -16.77 2.57
C ILE A 194 26.00 -16.39 4.07
N ASN A 195 25.40 -15.25 4.41
CA ASN A 195 25.33 -14.75 5.79
C ASN A 195 24.29 -15.48 6.64
N ALA A 196 23.53 -16.41 6.07
CA ALA A 196 22.53 -17.17 6.81
C ALA A 196 23.12 -18.26 7.71
N PHE A 197 24.34 -18.68 7.43
CA PHE A 197 25.03 -19.71 8.19
C PHE A 197 26.04 -19.10 9.15
N GLU A 198 26.35 -19.80 10.23
CA GLU A 198 27.49 -19.49 11.09
C GLU A 198 28.82 -19.72 10.36
N GLN A 199 29.94 -19.59 11.08
CA GLN A 199 31.26 -19.79 10.47
C GLN A 199 31.39 -21.22 9.91
N ASP A 200 30.90 -22.23 10.63
CA ASP A 200 31.02 -23.64 10.26
C ASP A 200 30.26 -24.06 8.97
N GLY A 201 29.38 -23.20 8.47
CA GLY A 201 28.59 -23.45 7.27
C GLY A 201 27.51 -24.52 7.46
N ILE A 202 27.18 -24.90 8.71
CA ILE A 202 26.20 -25.94 9.04
C ILE A 202 25.09 -25.37 9.91
N HIS A 203 25.44 -24.66 10.98
CA HIS A 203 24.43 -24.05 11.86
C HIS A 203 23.94 -22.73 11.27
N ILE A 204 22.68 -22.42 11.53
CA ILE A 204 22.05 -21.20 11.05
C ILE A 204 22.37 -20.07 12.03
N SER A 205 22.72 -18.91 11.49
CA SER A 205 23.02 -17.72 12.29
C SER A 205 21.89 -17.39 13.25
N HIS A 206 22.23 -17.09 14.51
CA HIS A 206 21.30 -16.63 15.54
C HIS A 206 20.45 -15.42 15.12
N THR A 207 20.85 -14.66 14.11
CA THR A 207 20.05 -13.56 13.54
C THR A 207 18.84 -14.03 12.73
N ILE A 208 18.87 -15.24 12.17
CA ILE A 208 17.84 -15.79 11.28
C ILE A 208 16.99 -16.85 12.00
N THR A 209 17.55 -17.59 12.95
CA THR A 209 16.84 -18.65 13.68
C THR A 209 15.50 -18.19 14.30
N PRO A 210 15.36 -16.97 14.85
CA PRO A 210 14.06 -16.46 15.32
C PRO A 210 13.00 -16.33 14.21
N VAL A 211 13.42 -16.01 12.98
CA VAL A 211 12.52 -15.93 11.82
C VAL A 211 12.09 -17.33 11.39
N ILE A 212 12.99 -18.32 11.42
CA ILE A 212 12.65 -19.73 11.17
C ILE A 212 11.64 -20.23 12.20
N ALA A 213 11.83 -19.88 13.47
CA ALA A 213 10.88 -20.17 14.53
C ALA A 213 9.51 -19.53 14.24
N ASP A 214 9.46 -18.29 13.76
CA ASP A 214 8.20 -17.67 13.33
C ASP A 214 7.55 -18.44 12.16
N VAL A 215 8.30 -18.88 11.16
CA VAL A 215 7.75 -19.69 10.05
C VAL A 215 7.12 -20.99 10.58
N LEU A 216 7.78 -21.66 11.53
CA LEU A 216 7.26 -22.87 12.17
C LEU A 216 6.02 -22.58 13.02
N LEU A 217 6.04 -21.52 13.82
CA LEU A 217 4.88 -21.13 14.64
C LEU A 217 3.69 -20.74 13.75
N ASN A 218 3.90 -20.05 12.64
CA ASN A 218 2.85 -19.73 11.68
C ASN A 218 2.23 -21.01 11.09
N SER A 219 3.01 -22.04 10.78
CA SER A 219 2.46 -23.29 10.24
C SER A 219 1.65 -24.09 11.28
N ILE A 220 2.00 -23.98 12.56
CA ILE A 220 1.35 -24.71 13.66
C ILE A 220 0.10 -23.97 14.16
N CYS A 221 0.24 -22.67 14.39
CA CYS A 221 -0.72 -21.87 15.15
C CYS A 221 -1.79 -21.23 14.26
N ASN A 222 -1.44 -20.75 13.07
CA ASN A 222 -2.39 -20.04 12.19
C ASN A 222 -3.60 -20.88 11.74
N PRO A 223 -3.44 -22.18 11.39
CA PRO A 223 -4.58 -23.02 11.03
C PRO A 223 -5.61 -23.20 12.15
N SER A 224 -5.22 -22.93 13.40
CA SER A 224 -6.04 -23.16 14.58
C SER A 224 -6.88 -21.94 14.99
N GLY A 225 -6.82 -20.85 14.21
CA GLY A 225 -7.63 -19.66 14.44
C GLY A 225 -7.18 -18.79 15.64
N HIS A 226 -5.97 -18.99 16.16
CA HIS A 226 -5.42 -18.23 17.29
C HIS A 226 -4.93 -16.82 16.93
N ILE A 227 -5.15 -16.34 15.70
CA ILE A 227 -4.81 -14.98 15.31
C ILE A 227 -5.96 -14.06 15.72
N PRO A 228 -5.74 -13.00 16.51
CA PRO A 228 -6.77 -12.02 16.83
C PRO A 228 -7.42 -11.44 15.56
N GLU A 229 -8.76 -11.32 15.51
CA GLU A 229 -9.50 -10.75 14.36
C GLU A 229 -9.01 -9.34 13.98
N ASP A 230 -8.43 -8.63 14.93
CA ASP A 230 -7.94 -7.26 14.75
C ASP A 230 -6.61 -7.19 13.99
N GLN A 231 -5.96 -8.34 13.75
CA GLN A 231 -4.58 -8.45 13.25
C GLN A 231 -4.46 -9.35 12.01
N TYR A 232 -5.29 -9.11 10.97
CA TYR A 232 -5.19 -9.72 9.62
C TYR A 232 -3.89 -9.38 8.82
N THR A 233 -2.75 -9.38 9.51
CA THR A 233 -1.42 -9.20 8.93
C THR A 233 -0.79 -10.54 8.53
N ALA A 234 -1.24 -11.66 9.09
CA ALA A 234 -0.72 -12.97 8.70
C ALA A 234 -1.38 -13.45 7.40
N TYR A 235 -0.56 -13.81 6.40
CA TYR A 235 -1.03 -14.46 5.16
C TYR A 235 -0.44 -15.87 5.01
N CYS A 236 0.64 -16.17 5.72
CA CYS A 236 1.27 -17.48 5.70
C CYS A 236 0.43 -18.46 6.52
N CYS A 237 0.13 -19.65 6.00
CA CYS A 237 -0.53 -20.72 6.76
C CYS A 237 -1.91 -20.36 7.34
N VAL A 238 -2.58 -19.35 6.78
CA VAL A 238 -3.97 -19.00 7.11
C VAL A 238 -4.88 -19.57 6.02
N SER A 239 -5.97 -20.23 6.40
CA SER A 239 -6.99 -20.64 5.43
C SER A 239 -7.58 -19.41 4.74
N SER A 240 -7.56 -19.37 3.41
CA SER A 240 -8.08 -18.23 2.66
C SER A 240 -9.58 -18.06 2.92
N ASN A 241 -9.99 -16.89 3.40
CA ASN A 241 -11.41 -16.59 3.60
C ASN A 241 -12.14 -16.67 2.25
N ARG A 242 -13.16 -17.53 2.17
CA ARG A 242 -13.98 -17.66 0.96
C ARG A 242 -14.73 -16.35 0.71
N PRO A 243 -14.85 -15.91 -0.55
CA PRO A 243 -15.53 -14.65 -0.85
C PRO A 243 -17.01 -14.71 -0.45
N ASN A 244 -17.49 -13.63 0.15
CA ASN A 244 -18.90 -13.46 0.51
C ASN A 244 -19.78 -13.40 -0.74
N VAL A 245 -21.09 -13.65 -0.59
CA VAL A 245 -22.05 -13.64 -1.72
C VAL A 245 -21.99 -12.31 -2.49
N ALA A 246 -21.90 -11.19 -1.78
CA ALA A 246 -21.74 -9.87 -2.40
C ALA A 246 -20.44 -9.76 -3.21
N GLN A 247 -19.31 -10.23 -2.67
CA GLN A 247 -18.02 -10.22 -3.37
C GLN A 247 -18.07 -11.11 -4.63
N LYS A 248 -18.67 -12.30 -4.53
CA LYS A 248 -18.91 -13.19 -5.67
C LYS A 248 -19.75 -12.51 -6.76
N LEU A 249 -20.80 -11.78 -6.38
CA LEU A 249 -21.63 -11.02 -7.31
C LEU A 249 -20.83 -9.90 -8.00
N PHE A 250 -20.04 -9.12 -7.26
CA PHE A 250 -19.19 -8.07 -7.85
C PHE A 250 -18.12 -8.64 -8.79
N LEU A 251 -17.52 -9.78 -8.45
CA LEU A 251 -16.59 -10.49 -9.32
C LEU A 251 -17.27 -10.94 -10.62
N LEU A 252 -18.45 -11.55 -10.53
CA LEU A 252 -19.24 -11.99 -11.69
C LEU A 252 -19.69 -10.81 -12.56
N LEU A 253 -20.17 -9.74 -11.93
CA LEU A 253 -20.57 -8.50 -12.61
C LEU A 253 -19.37 -7.90 -13.35
N GLY A 254 -18.21 -7.80 -12.69
CA GLY A 254 -17.00 -7.30 -13.33
C GLY A 254 -16.58 -8.15 -14.53
N LEU A 255 -16.63 -9.47 -14.40
CA LEU A 255 -16.36 -10.40 -15.49
C LEU A 255 -17.28 -10.17 -16.69
N THR A 256 -18.59 -10.10 -16.46
CA THR A 256 -19.57 -9.88 -17.52
C THR A 256 -19.30 -8.57 -18.26
N PHE A 257 -19.02 -7.47 -17.55
CA PHE A 257 -18.64 -6.20 -18.16
C PHE A 257 -17.35 -6.29 -18.99
N VAL A 258 -16.37 -7.09 -18.55
CA VAL A 258 -15.12 -7.32 -19.27
C VAL A 258 -15.34 -8.13 -20.54
N ILE A 259 -16.09 -9.23 -20.45
CA ILE A 259 -16.44 -10.08 -21.60
C ILE A 259 -17.26 -9.27 -22.61
N CYS A 260 -18.29 -8.55 -22.18
CA CYS A 260 -19.10 -7.69 -23.05
C CYS A 260 -18.24 -6.63 -23.76
N HIS A 261 -17.27 -6.02 -23.07
CA HIS A 261 -16.36 -5.06 -23.66
C HIS A 261 -15.44 -5.72 -24.71
N LEU A 262 -14.87 -6.90 -24.42
CA LEU A 262 -14.05 -7.66 -25.35
C LEU A 262 -14.84 -8.08 -26.60
N LEU A 263 -16.05 -8.62 -26.44
CA LEU A 263 -16.92 -9.01 -27.54
C LEU A 263 -17.31 -7.81 -28.41
N ARG A 264 -17.64 -6.66 -27.79
CA ARG A 264 -17.92 -5.40 -28.51
C ARG A 264 -16.70 -4.92 -29.29
N HIS A 265 -15.51 -5.01 -28.70
CA HIS A 265 -14.27 -4.63 -29.35
C HIS A 265 -13.92 -5.55 -30.52
N LEU A 266 -14.06 -6.87 -30.36
CA LEU A 266 -13.85 -7.86 -31.43
C LEU A 266 -14.84 -7.65 -32.58
N LYS A 267 -16.13 -7.40 -32.27
CA LYS A 267 -17.15 -7.05 -33.27
C LYS A 267 -16.79 -5.77 -34.02
N HIS A 268 -16.34 -4.73 -33.33
CA HIS A 268 -15.95 -3.46 -33.96
C HIS A 268 -14.68 -3.60 -34.82
N ARG A 269 -13.70 -4.44 -34.43
CA ARG A 269 -12.55 -4.75 -35.29
C ARG A 269 -12.98 -5.51 -36.55
N ARG A 270 -13.89 -6.47 -36.42
CA ARG A 270 -14.43 -7.23 -37.56
C ARG A 270 -15.22 -6.36 -38.54
N CYS A 271 -16.05 -5.43 -38.05
CA CYS A 271 -16.78 -4.48 -38.90
C CYS A 271 -15.84 -3.45 -39.59
N ARG A 272 -14.76 -3.01 -38.94
CA ARG A 272 -13.76 -2.11 -39.57
C ARG A 272 -12.99 -2.78 -40.71
N HIS A 273 -12.85 -4.09 -40.67
CA HIS A 273 -12.18 -4.85 -41.74
C HIS A 273 -13.11 -5.08 -42.95
N CYS A 274 -14.44 -4.95 -42.77
CA CYS A 274 -15.43 -5.13 -43.84
C CYS A 274 -15.93 -3.81 -44.45
N SER A 275 -15.70 -2.66 -43.80
CA SER A 275 -16.18 -1.36 -44.27
C SER A 275 -15.01 -0.45 -44.63
N SER A 276 -14.64 -0.46 -45.90
CA SER A 276 -13.69 0.46 -46.55
C SER A 276 -14.38 1.78 -46.95
N ASP A 277 -15.29 2.31 -46.13
CA ASP A 277 -15.94 3.59 -46.45
C ASP A 277 -15.68 4.65 -45.39
N GLY A 278 -15.00 5.69 -45.84
CA GLY A 278 -14.30 6.69 -45.04
C GLY A 278 -15.22 7.77 -44.50
N SER A 279 -16.08 7.43 -43.54
CA SER A 279 -16.66 8.43 -42.65
C SER A 279 -16.00 8.35 -41.26
N PRO A 280 -15.20 9.36 -40.85
CA PRO A 280 -14.66 9.42 -39.49
C PRO A 280 -15.81 9.85 -38.57
N ASP A 281 -16.56 8.85 -38.12
CA ASP A 281 -17.77 9.05 -37.33
C ASP A 281 -17.49 9.87 -36.06
N ARG A 282 -18.33 10.89 -35.89
CA ARG A 282 -18.08 12.15 -35.19
C ARG A 282 -18.58 12.12 -33.74
N ASP A 283 -18.82 10.94 -33.15
CA ASP A 283 -19.38 10.84 -31.80
C ASP A 283 -18.85 9.64 -30.98
N ARG A 284 -17.54 9.37 -31.03
CA ARG A 284 -16.86 8.52 -30.02
C ARG A 284 -16.74 9.24 -28.67
N ARG A 285 -17.87 9.56 -28.04
CA ARG A 285 -17.88 9.88 -26.61
C ARG A 285 -17.58 8.58 -25.86
N PRO A 286 -16.62 8.56 -24.92
CA PRO A 286 -16.40 7.38 -24.09
C PRO A 286 -17.73 6.96 -23.47
N CYS A 287 -18.19 5.76 -23.83
CA CYS A 287 -19.49 5.29 -23.39
C CYS A 287 -19.44 5.08 -21.87
N VAL A 288 -20.57 5.34 -21.19
CA VAL A 288 -20.73 5.03 -19.75
C VAL A 288 -20.34 3.57 -19.47
N ALA A 289 -20.69 2.66 -20.39
CA ALA A 289 -20.28 1.25 -20.33
C ALA A 289 -18.76 1.06 -20.27
N GLU A 290 -17.97 1.77 -21.08
CA GLU A 290 -16.50 1.66 -21.08
C GLU A 290 -15.88 2.21 -19.78
N SER A 291 -16.51 3.25 -19.22
CA SER A 291 -16.09 3.82 -17.92
C SER A 291 -16.37 2.84 -16.78
N VAL A 292 -17.56 2.21 -16.78
CA VAL A 292 -17.93 1.16 -15.82
C VAL A 292 -17.01 -0.04 -15.93
N THR A 293 -16.74 -0.55 -17.15
CA THR A 293 -15.80 -1.66 -17.35
C THR A 293 -14.41 -1.32 -16.81
N SER A 294 -13.91 -0.09 -17.03
CA SER A 294 -12.58 0.30 -16.54
C SER A 294 -12.49 0.28 -15.01
N ILE A 295 -13.53 0.76 -14.32
CA ILE A 295 -13.61 0.72 -12.85
C ILE A 295 -13.74 -0.72 -12.37
N MET A 296 -14.59 -1.54 -13.00
CA MET A 296 -14.75 -2.95 -12.65
C MET A 296 -13.45 -3.74 -12.82
N ILE A 297 -12.69 -3.54 -13.90
CA ILE A 297 -11.36 -4.16 -14.09
C ILE A 297 -10.44 -3.80 -12.93
N ALA A 298 -10.40 -2.53 -12.54
CA ALA A 298 -9.56 -2.07 -11.43
C ALA A 298 -9.95 -2.75 -10.10
N LEU A 299 -11.25 -2.80 -9.78
CA LEU A 299 -11.75 -3.43 -8.55
C LEU A 299 -11.46 -4.94 -8.52
N ASN A 300 -11.70 -5.64 -9.62
CA ASN A 300 -11.43 -7.07 -9.76
C ASN A 300 -9.94 -7.36 -9.64
N TYR A 301 -9.11 -6.55 -10.31
CA TYR A 301 -7.65 -6.66 -10.20
C TYR A 301 -7.18 -6.46 -8.76
N CYS A 302 -7.66 -5.43 -8.05
CA CYS A 302 -7.31 -5.22 -6.64
C CYS A 302 -7.70 -6.42 -5.76
N PHE A 303 -8.86 -7.04 -6.02
CA PHE A 303 -9.33 -8.18 -5.25
C PHE A 303 -8.44 -9.39 -5.49
N VAL A 304 -8.17 -9.70 -6.76
CA VAL A 304 -7.30 -10.82 -7.12
C VAL A 304 -5.87 -10.57 -6.63
N ALA A 305 -5.35 -9.35 -6.74
CA ALA A 305 -4.01 -9.01 -6.28
C ALA A 305 -3.85 -9.19 -4.75
N ASP A 306 -4.72 -8.55 -3.96
CA ASP A 306 -4.54 -8.49 -2.51
C ASP A 306 -5.17 -9.68 -1.77
N ARG A 307 -6.32 -10.21 -2.23
CA ARG A 307 -7.08 -11.28 -1.53
C ARG A 307 -6.79 -12.70 -2.02
N SER A 308 -6.11 -12.90 -3.15
CA SER A 308 -5.71 -14.25 -3.60
C SER A 308 -4.24 -14.55 -3.29
N VAL A 309 -3.82 -15.81 -3.40
CA VAL A 309 -2.42 -16.24 -3.23
C VAL A 309 -1.59 -16.07 -4.51
N ILE A 310 -2.19 -15.58 -5.61
CA ILE A 310 -1.51 -15.45 -6.91
C ILE A 310 -0.29 -14.52 -6.82
N PHE A 311 -0.43 -13.45 -6.04
CA PHE A 311 0.64 -12.50 -5.78
C PHE A 311 1.22 -12.75 -4.40
N GLU A 312 2.52 -12.67 -4.29
CA GLU A 312 3.22 -12.78 -3.02
C GLU A 312 3.06 -11.50 -2.20
N LYS A 313 2.98 -11.65 -0.88
CA LYS A 313 2.93 -10.55 0.08
C LYS A 313 4.21 -10.57 0.90
N SER A 314 5.10 -9.64 0.60
CA SER A 314 6.35 -9.44 1.34
C SER A 314 6.15 -8.40 2.44
N SER A 315 6.95 -8.47 3.50
CA SER A 315 6.96 -7.46 4.56
C SER A 315 7.66 -6.18 4.10
N LYS A 316 7.19 -5.02 4.58
CA LYS A 316 7.84 -3.74 4.32
C LYS A 316 9.17 -3.64 5.08
N LEU A 317 10.23 -3.28 4.37
CA LEU A 317 11.52 -2.92 4.94
C LEU A 317 11.69 -1.40 4.89
N VAL A 318 12.20 -0.82 5.98
CA VAL A 318 12.51 0.60 6.04
C VAL A 318 13.86 0.83 5.40
N ASP A 319 13.87 1.53 4.27
CA ASP A 319 15.08 1.91 3.55
C ASP A 319 15.08 3.42 3.23
N PRO A 320 15.68 4.25 4.11
CA PRO A 320 15.75 5.68 3.93
C PRO A 320 16.57 6.11 2.70
N THR A 321 17.56 5.30 2.32
CA THR A 321 18.49 5.62 1.22
C THR A 321 17.77 5.46 -0.11
N SER A 322 17.14 4.30 -0.35
CA SER A 322 16.36 4.08 -1.57
C SER A 322 15.18 5.05 -1.68
N PHE A 323 14.50 5.34 -0.57
CA PHE A 323 13.44 6.36 -0.54
C PHE A 323 13.96 7.74 -1.00
N SER A 324 15.09 8.19 -0.47
CA SER A 324 15.67 9.49 -0.80
C SER A 324 16.13 9.55 -2.26
N VAL A 325 16.86 8.53 -2.72
CA VAL A 325 17.37 8.45 -4.10
C VAL A 325 16.22 8.43 -5.11
N LEU A 326 15.20 7.59 -4.89
CA LEU A 326 14.07 7.48 -5.81
C LEU A 326 13.18 8.73 -5.79
N SER A 327 13.03 9.38 -4.63
CA SER A 327 12.34 10.66 -4.52
C SER A 327 13.07 11.76 -5.30
N ILE A 328 14.40 11.89 -5.14
CA ILE A 328 15.20 12.87 -5.89
C ILE A 328 15.15 12.56 -7.39
N PHE A 329 15.33 11.30 -7.78
CA PHE A 329 15.29 10.87 -9.18
C PHE A 329 13.94 11.22 -9.85
N THR A 330 12.82 10.90 -9.21
CA THR A 330 11.49 11.23 -9.72
C THR A 330 11.22 12.74 -9.75
N LEU A 331 11.75 13.49 -8.78
CA LEU A 331 11.71 14.95 -8.78
C LEU A 331 12.49 15.56 -9.95
N LEU A 332 13.69 15.05 -10.22
CA LEU A 332 14.53 15.46 -11.36
C LEU A 332 13.89 15.12 -12.71
N LEU A 333 13.29 13.94 -12.84
CA LEU A 333 12.53 13.57 -14.05
C LEU A 333 11.39 14.54 -14.32
N GLY A 334 10.72 15.04 -13.28
CA GLY A 334 9.67 16.04 -13.44
C GLY A 334 10.14 17.41 -13.91
N LEU A 335 11.44 17.70 -13.83
CA LEU A 335 12.05 18.92 -14.41
C LEU A 335 12.18 18.80 -15.95
N ILE A 336 12.14 17.57 -16.50
CA ILE A 336 12.29 17.26 -17.92
C ILE A 336 10.96 16.69 -18.43
N PRO A 337 9.91 17.49 -18.78
CA PRO A 337 9.93 18.47 -19.87
C PRO A 337 9.05 19.69 -19.55
N SER A 338 9.62 20.72 -18.92
CA SER A 338 8.97 22.01 -18.70
C SER A 338 8.95 22.85 -19.98
N THR A 339 8.18 22.43 -20.99
CA THR A 339 7.84 23.32 -22.12
C THR A 339 6.67 24.21 -21.71
N SER A 340 7.03 25.38 -21.20
CA SER A 340 6.19 26.58 -21.25
C SER A 340 6.02 27.05 -22.70
N VAL A 341 5.00 27.88 -22.90
CA VAL A 341 4.59 28.59 -24.12
C VAL A 341 3.48 27.85 -24.89
N ALA A 342 2.24 28.22 -24.59
CA ALA A 342 1.21 28.24 -25.61
C ALA A 342 1.77 29.07 -26.79
N SER A 343 2.05 28.43 -27.92
CA SER A 343 2.44 29.15 -29.14
C SER A 343 1.38 30.21 -29.46
N PRO A 344 1.77 31.48 -29.68
CA PRO A 344 0.87 32.46 -30.21
C PRO A 344 0.77 32.22 -31.72
N THR A 345 -0.12 31.33 -32.15
CA THR A 345 -0.60 31.39 -33.53
C THR A 345 -1.49 32.63 -33.60
N ARG A 346 -0.84 33.77 -33.85
CA ARG A 346 -1.45 35.09 -34.00
C ARG A 346 -2.33 35.08 -35.24
N THR A 347 -3.63 34.90 -35.06
CA THR A 347 -4.59 35.54 -35.95
C THR A 347 -4.69 37.01 -35.56
N ILE A 348 -4.51 37.89 -36.53
CA ILE A 348 -4.38 39.36 -36.43
C ILE A 348 -5.58 40.03 -35.72
N THR A 349 -6.68 39.29 -35.50
CA THR A 349 -7.91 39.78 -34.85
C THR A 349 -7.92 39.66 -33.30
N ASP A 350 -6.96 38.97 -32.67
CA ASP A 350 -6.89 38.83 -31.18
C ASP A 350 -5.92 39.83 -30.50
N ILE A 351 -5.35 40.76 -31.28
CA ILE A 351 -4.33 41.71 -30.83
C ILE A 351 -4.89 42.72 -29.81
N THR A 352 -6.21 42.96 -29.79
CA THR A 352 -6.84 43.93 -28.89
C THR A 352 -7.33 43.37 -27.55
N SER A 353 -7.36 42.05 -27.33
CA SER A 353 -7.92 41.46 -26.09
C SER A 353 -6.99 40.50 -25.31
N SER A 354 -5.83 40.16 -25.88
CA SER A 354 -4.92 39.15 -25.31
C SER A 354 -3.74 39.71 -24.50
N HIS A 355 -3.49 41.01 -24.56
CA HIS A 355 -2.29 41.61 -23.95
C HIS A 355 -2.39 41.97 -22.45
N LEU A 356 -3.54 41.78 -21.79
CA LEU A 356 -3.76 42.27 -20.41
C LEU A 356 -4.40 41.25 -19.44
N ARG A 357 -4.30 39.94 -19.70
CA ARG A 357 -4.77 38.96 -18.70
C ARG A 357 -3.68 38.70 -17.66
N TYR A 358 -3.79 39.37 -16.51
CA TYR A 358 -2.89 39.17 -15.37
C TYR A 358 -2.88 37.69 -14.94
N PRO A 359 -1.71 37.14 -14.55
CA PRO A 359 -1.60 35.75 -14.14
C PRO A 359 -2.43 35.52 -12.87
N GLN A 360 -3.46 34.67 -12.98
CA GLN A 360 -4.23 34.20 -11.85
C GLN A 360 -3.31 33.53 -10.82
N SER A 361 -3.39 33.94 -9.55
CA SER A 361 -2.67 33.31 -8.44
C SER A 361 -3.04 31.82 -8.35
N LEU A 362 -2.06 30.91 -8.32
CA LEU A 362 -2.24 29.44 -8.31
C LEU A 362 -3.22 28.96 -9.39
N SER A 363 -2.73 28.87 -10.64
CA SER A 363 -3.51 28.28 -11.73
C SER A 363 -3.82 26.81 -11.49
N ARG A 364 -4.90 26.30 -12.12
CA ARG A 364 -5.28 24.88 -12.01
C ARG A 364 -4.12 23.96 -12.37
N SER A 365 -3.40 24.23 -13.46
CA SER A 365 -2.24 23.42 -13.88
C SER A 365 -1.14 23.36 -12.81
N GLN A 366 -0.87 24.47 -12.13
CA GLN A 366 0.11 24.51 -11.04
C GLN A 366 -0.36 23.74 -9.81
N THR A 367 -1.65 23.82 -9.46
CA THR A 367 -2.19 23.01 -8.35
C THR A 367 -2.14 21.52 -8.67
N GLU A 368 -2.39 21.12 -9.92
CA GLU A 368 -2.26 19.72 -10.33
C GLU A 368 -0.80 19.26 -10.35
N GLU A 369 0.14 20.11 -10.80
CA GLU A 369 1.57 19.82 -10.66
C GLU A 369 1.98 19.67 -9.20
N TRP A 370 1.51 20.57 -8.33
CA TRP A 370 1.81 20.53 -6.90
C TRP A 370 1.33 19.21 -6.30
N LYS A 371 0.06 18.84 -6.53
CA LYS A 371 -0.47 17.52 -6.14
C LYS A 371 0.38 16.38 -6.69
N GLY A 372 0.78 16.45 -7.95
CA GLY A 372 1.55 15.39 -8.62
C GLY A 372 2.85 15.04 -7.91
N TRP A 373 3.74 16.02 -7.71
CA TRP A 373 5.03 15.72 -7.06
C TRP A 373 4.85 15.30 -5.60
N MET A 374 3.91 15.91 -4.88
CA MET A 374 3.59 15.50 -3.50
C MET A 374 3.08 14.07 -3.46
N GLN A 375 2.25 13.69 -4.43
CA GLN A 375 1.70 12.34 -4.53
C GLN A 375 2.81 11.30 -4.69
N ILE A 376 3.84 11.57 -5.50
CA ILE A 376 4.98 10.66 -5.64
C ILE A 376 5.68 10.44 -4.29
N VAL A 377 5.97 11.52 -3.57
CA VAL A 377 6.65 11.43 -2.27
C VAL A 377 5.80 10.66 -1.26
N ILE A 378 4.49 10.91 -1.20
CA ILE A 378 3.55 10.19 -0.33
C ILE A 378 3.46 8.70 -0.71
N LEU A 379 3.44 8.39 -2.00
CA LEU A 379 3.40 7.03 -2.53
C LEU A 379 4.67 6.24 -2.15
N LEU A 380 5.85 6.83 -2.35
CA LEU A 380 7.13 6.23 -1.95
C LEU A 380 7.25 6.10 -0.42
N TYR A 381 6.74 7.08 0.33
CA TYR A 381 6.70 7.05 1.79
C TYR A 381 5.95 5.81 2.31
N HIS A 382 4.81 5.47 1.71
CA HIS A 382 4.06 4.27 2.09
C HIS A 382 4.72 2.98 1.60
N TYR A 383 5.34 2.99 0.42
CA TYR A 383 6.04 1.83 -0.15
C TYR A 383 7.21 1.38 0.75
N PHE A 384 8.10 2.31 1.12
CA PHE A 384 9.28 2.03 1.96
C PHE A 384 9.00 2.01 3.47
N GLY A 385 7.73 2.08 3.90
CA GLY A 385 7.39 2.05 5.33
C GLY A 385 8.01 3.20 6.14
N MET A 386 8.23 4.35 5.51
CA MET A 386 8.93 5.51 6.09
C MET A 386 8.19 6.17 7.25
N SER A 387 6.99 5.68 7.60
CA SER A 387 6.26 6.11 8.79
C SER A 387 7.03 5.90 10.08
N LYS A 388 8.00 4.96 10.13
CA LYS A 388 8.86 4.74 11.29
C LYS A 388 9.95 5.80 11.45
N VAL A 389 10.25 6.56 10.40
CA VAL A 389 11.32 7.57 10.38
C VAL A 389 10.73 8.97 10.59
N LEU A 390 11.20 9.69 11.60
CA LEU A 390 10.59 10.95 12.05
C LEU A 390 10.58 12.04 10.97
N TRP A 391 11.72 12.36 10.37
CA TRP A 391 11.80 13.43 9.37
C TRP A 391 10.91 13.17 8.14
N ALA A 392 10.81 11.91 7.72
CA ALA A 392 9.96 11.52 6.60
C ALA A 392 8.47 11.61 6.97
N TYR A 393 8.11 11.27 8.22
CA TYR A 393 6.77 11.49 8.76
C TYR A 393 6.41 12.98 8.80
N GLN A 394 7.29 13.84 9.31
CA GLN A 394 7.09 15.29 9.37
C GLN A 394 6.86 15.87 7.95
N LEU A 395 7.69 15.49 6.98
CA LEU A 395 7.52 15.87 5.58
C LEU A 395 6.15 15.41 5.05
N ALA A 396 5.80 14.13 5.20
CA ALA A 396 4.53 13.59 4.73
C ALA A 396 3.32 14.34 5.32
N ARG A 397 3.40 14.77 6.59
CA ARG A 397 2.34 15.56 7.25
C ARG A 397 2.18 16.93 6.60
N VAL A 398 3.27 17.64 6.30
CA VAL A 398 3.21 18.93 5.58
C VAL A 398 2.62 18.76 4.17
N LEU A 399 2.89 17.64 3.50
CA LEU A 399 2.30 17.36 2.18
C LEU A 399 0.78 17.12 2.28
N VAL A 400 0.31 16.37 3.29
CA VAL A 400 -1.12 16.20 3.55
C VAL A 400 -1.79 17.54 3.90
N ALA A 401 -1.16 18.37 4.75
CA ALA A 401 -1.62 19.71 5.05
C ALA A 401 -1.74 20.57 3.78
N SER A 402 -0.79 20.46 2.84
CA SER A 402 -0.82 21.16 1.55
C SER A 402 -2.03 20.76 0.69
N TYR A 403 -2.41 19.47 0.69
CA TYR A 403 -3.64 19.01 0.03
C TYR A 403 -4.89 19.64 0.63
N LEU A 404 -4.98 19.69 1.96
CA LEU A 404 -6.12 20.28 2.67
C LEU A 404 -6.19 21.81 2.52
N PHE A 405 -5.04 22.48 2.47
CA PHE A 405 -4.95 23.90 2.08
C PHE A 405 -5.54 24.13 0.68
N MET A 406 -5.19 23.29 -0.30
CA MET A 406 -5.74 23.38 -1.65
C MET A 406 -7.24 23.11 -1.70
N THR A 407 -7.77 22.23 -0.84
CA THR A 407 -9.22 22.02 -0.68
C THR A 407 -9.89 23.30 -0.17
N GLY A 408 -9.37 23.91 0.90
CA GLY A 408 -9.84 25.19 1.44
C GLY A 408 -9.80 26.31 0.41
N TYR A 409 -8.66 26.49 -0.26
CA TYR A 409 -8.44 27.49 -1.31
C TYR A 409 -9.37 27.29 -2.51
N GLY A 410 -9.37 26.09 -3.09
CA GLY A 410 -10.05 25.80 -4.36
C GLY A 410 -11.58 25.87 -4.24
N HIS A 411 -12.16 25.32 -3.17
CA HIS A 411 -13.61 25.35 -2.98
C HIS A 411 -14.11 26.76 -2.65
N THR A 412 -13.41 27.49 -1.77
CA THR A 412 -13.73 28.89 -1.42
C THR A 412 -13.67 29.77 -2.66
N MET A 413 -12.59 29.68 -3.44
CA MET A 413 -12.41 30.44 -4.68
C MET A 413 -13.52 30.14 -5.70
N TYR A 414 -13.94 28.87 -5.82
CA TYR A 414 -15.07 28.53 -6.68
C TYR A 414 -16.35 29.19 -6.18
N PHE A 415 -16.73 29.04 -4.90
CA PHE A 415 -18.00 29.60 -4.39
C PHE A 415 -18.07 31.12 -4.57
N LEU A 416 -16.96 31.83 -4.34
CA LEU A 416 -16.88 33.28 -4.55
C LEU A 416 -17.01 33.70 -6.01
N ARG A 417 -16.50 32.90 -6.94
CA ARG A 417 -16.53 33.22 -8.38
C ARG A 417 -17.82 32.79 -9.07
N THR A 418 -18.35 31.61 -8.76
CA THR A 418 -19.52 31.06 -9.45
C THR A 418 -20.83 31.37 -8.75
N GLY A 419 -20.82 31.60 -7.43
CA GLY A 419 -22.04 31.74 -6.62
C GLY A 419 -22.92 30.49 -6.58
N ASP A 420 -22.40 29.32 -7.01
CA ASP A 420 -23.16 28.07 -7.04
C ASP A 420 -23.09 27.35 -5.67
N PHE A 421 -24.16 27.52 -4.90
CA PHE A 421 -24.42 26.86 -3.61
C PHE A 421 -25.43 25.71 -3.71
N SER A 422 -25.64 25.15 -4.91
CA SER A 422 -26.64 24.09 -5.11
C SER A 422 -26.32 22.80 -4.34
N SER A 423 -27.36 22.13 -3.85
CA SER A 423 -27.25 20.77 -3.30
C SER A 423 -26.72 19.77 -4.33
N ARG A 424 -26.95 20.03 -5.61
CA ARG A 424 -26.37 19.28 -6.74
C ARG A 424 -24.84 19.30 -6.71
N ARG A 425 -24.22 20.44 -6.41
CA ARG A 425 -22.76 20.51 -6.28
C ARG A 425 -22.23 19.68 -5.12
N ILE A 426 -22.95 19.65 -4.00
CA ILE A 426 -22.60 18.79 -2.85
C ILE A 426 -22.57 17.33 -3.30
N ALA A 427 -23.64 16.87 -3.95
CA ALA A 427 -23.73 15.50 -4.45
C ALA A 427 -22.58 15.15 -5.41
N ILE A 428 -22.23 16.04 -6.35
CA ILE A 428 -21.14 15.81 -7.32
C ILE A 428 -19.79 15.64 -6.62
N VAL A 429 -19.47 16.54 -5.69
CA VAL A 429 -18.17 16.52 -5.00
C VAL A 429 -18.07 15.31 -4.08
N LEU A 430 -19.10 15.03 -3.27
CA LEU A 430 -19.10 13.90 -2.34
C LEU A 430 -19.11 12.56 -3.08
N PHE A 431 -19.93 12.41 -4.11
CA PHE A 431 -19.98 11.16 -4.88
C PHE A 431 -18.64 10.89 -5.56
N ARG A 432 -18.08 11.89 -6.26
CA ARG A 432 -16.80 11.74 -6.97
C ARG A 432 -15.66 11.37 -6.03
N THR A 433 -15.62 11.98 -4.84
CA THR A 433 -14.51 11.80 -3.89
C THR A 433 -14.57 10.43 -3.21
N ASN A 434 -15.77 9.88 -2.98
CA ASN A 434 -15.93 8.68 -2.16
C ASN A 434 -16.25 7.41 -2.95
N ILE A 435 -16.80 7.48 -4.17
CA ILE A 435 -17.31 6.30 -4.88
C ILE A 435 -16.26 5.20 -5.07
N LEU A 436 -15.00 5.55 -5.35
CA LEU A 436 -13.94 4.56 -5.51
C LEU A 436 -13.61 3.87 -4.18
N SER A 437 -13.43 4.65 -3.11
CA SER A 437 -13.12 4.14 -1.77
C SER A 437 -14.26 3.29 -1.21
N ILE A 438 -15.51 3.69 -1.44
CA ILE A 438 -16.70 2.93 -1.05
C ILE A 438 -16.73 1.60 -1.83
N ALA A 439 -16.57 1.64 -3.15
CA ALA A 439 -16.57 0.43 -3.98
C ALA A 439 -15.44 -0.54 -3.60
N LEU A 440 -14.25 -0.03 -3.28
CA LEU A 440 -13.14 -0.85 -2.80
C LEU A 440 -13.40 -1.43 -1.41
N ALA A 441 -13.91 -0.66 -0.46
CA ALA A 441 -14.23 -1.16 0.88
C ALA A 441 -15.24 -2.31 0.82
N PHE A 442 -16.29 -2.19 -0.01
CA PHE A 442 -17.23 -3.30 -0.25
C PHE A 442 -16.58 -4.51 -0.94
N MET A 443 -15.79 -4.28 -1.99
CA MET A 443 -15.15 -5.36 -2.74
C MET A 443 -14.12 -6.12 -1.89
N MET A 444 -13.30 -5.40 -1.12
CA MET A 444 -12.23 -5.98 -0.30
C MET A 444 -12.72 -6.50 1.05
N GLY A 445 -13.96 -6.17 1.45
CA GLY A 445 -14.45 -6.46 2.80
C GLY A 445 -13.67 -5.70 3.87
N THR A 446 -13.21 -4.47 3.57
CA THR A 446 -12.42 -3.64 4.49
C THR A 446 -13.22 -2.48 5.04
N GLN A 447 -12.68 -1.88 6.10
CA GLN A 447 -13.17 -0.63 6.66
C GLN A 447 -12.91 0.54 5.69
N PHE A 448 -13.74 1.57 5.76
CA PHE A 448 -13.68 2.74 4.87
C PHE A 448 -12.58 3.73 5.25
N ASP A 449 -12.35 3.86 6.55
CA ASP A 449 -11.33 4.69 7.19
C ASP A 449 -9.89 4.27 6.83
N LEU A 450 -9.68 3.05 6.33
CA LEU A 450 -8.44 2.66 5.67
C LEU A 450 -8.05 3.70 4.60
N TYR A 451 -9.04 4.22 3.85
CA TYR A 451 -8.89 5.31 2.90
C TYR A 451 -9.28 6.66 3.51
N TYR A 452 -8.66 7.02 4.64
CA TYR A 452 -9.04 8.20 5.43
C TYR A 452 -9.12 9.52 4.65
N PHE A 453 -8.27 9.74 3.65
CA PHE A 453 -8.16 11.03 2.97
C PHE A 453 -9.45 11.44 2.22
N PRO A 454 -10.08 10.56 1.42
CA PRO A 454 -11.44 10.78 0.89
C PRO A 454 -12.48 11.21 1.94
N MET A 455 -12.54 10.52 3.08
CA MET A 455 -13.47 10.85 4.18
C MET A 455 -13.15 12.23 4.77
N LEU A 456 -11.88 12.48 5.08
CA LEU A 456 -11.39 13.72 5.65
C LEU A 456 -11.67 14.93 4.73
N SER A 457 -11.35 14.80 3.44
CA SER A 457 -11.59 15.84 2.44
C SER A 457 -13.09 16.13 2.22
N SER A 458 -13.94 15.10 2.33
CA SER A 458 -15.39 15.24 2.24
C SER A 458 -15.97 16.03 3.42
N LEU A 459 -15.52 15.74 4.64
CA LEU A 459 -15.92 16.49 5.83
C LEU A 459 -15.48 17.96 5.75
N TRP A 460 -14.22 18.19 5.35
CA TRP A 460 -13.73 19.56 5.15
C TRP A 460 -14.48 20.32 4.06
N PHE A 461 -14.84 19.66 2.96
CA PHE A 461 -15.68 20.26 1.93
C PHE A 461 -17.05 20.69 2.49
N LEU A 462 -17.68 19.86 3.33
CA LEU A 462 -18.95 20.21 3.98
C LEU A 462 -18.80 21.39 4.94
N ILE A 463 -17.74 21.43 5.76
CA ILE A 463 -17.44 22.55 6.66
C ILE A 463 -17.25 23.84 5.85
N ILE A 464 -16.49 23.79 4.75
CA ILE A 464 -16.30 24.93 3.84
C ILE A 464 -17.64 25.37 3.25
N TYR A 465 -18.46 24.43 2.77
CA TYR A 465 -19.78 24.74 2.21
C TYR A 465 -20.66 25.46 3.24
N ILE A 466 -20.81 24.91 4.45
CA ILE A 466 -21.62 25.49 5.53
C ILE A 466 -21.11 26.90 5.89
N THR A 467 -19.79 27.09 5.95
CA THR A 467 -19.18 28.38 6.27
C THR A 467 -19.44 29.43 5.16
N MET A 468 -19.46 28.99 3.90
CA MET A 468 -19.60 29.86 2.73
C MET A 468 -21.05 30.17 2.35
N VAL A 469 -22.01 29.33 2.73
CA VAL A 469 -23.43 29.50 2.36
C VAL A 469 -23.97 30.81 2.94
N PRO A 470 -24.52 31.70 2.09
CA PRO A 470 -25.11 32.95 2.57
C PRO A 470 -26.46 32.71 3.26
N PHE A 471 -26.68 33.30 4.44
CA PHE A 471 -27.98 33.31 5.14
C PHE A 471 -28.98 34.29 4.50
N SER A 472 -28.51 35.25 3.70
CA SER A 472 -29.31 36.27 3.03
C SER A 472 -29.00 36.31 1.53
N LYS A 473 -29.93 36.77 0.69
CA LYS A 473 -29.72 36.94 -0.76
C LYS A 473 -28.68 38.03 -1.10
N SER A 474 -28.25 38.84 -0.13
CA SER A 474 -27.22 39.86 -0.32
C SER A 474 -25.84 39.24 -0.53
N ARG A 475 -25.01 39.89 -1.35
CA ARG A 475 -23.61 39.47 -1.57
C ARG A 475 -22.82 39.63 -0.26
N LEU A 476 -22.11 38.58 0.17
CA LEU A 476 -21.28 38.64 1.38
C LEU A 476 -20.23 39.76 1.28
N THR A 477 -20.14 40.57 2.33
CA THR A 477 -19.01 41.49 2.49
C THR A 477 -17.76 40.71 2.92
N THR A 478 -16.56 41.25 2.62
CA THR A 478 -15.31 40.57 2.98
C THR A 478 -15.16 40.42 4.51
N HIS A 479 -15.59 41.40 5.29
CA HIS A 479 -15.54 41.33 6.75
C HIS A 479 -16.50 40.27 7.32
N GLU A 480 -17.72 40.19 6.78
CA GLU A 480 -18.68 39.15 7.18
C GLU A 480 -18.16 37.75 6.86
N LEU A 481 -17.52 37.57 5.72
CA LEU A 481 -16.91 36.30 5.34
C LEU A 481 -15.76 35.91 6.28
N ILE A 482 -14.86 36.85 6.60
CA ILE A 482 -13.76 36.60 7.55
C ILE A 482 -14.32 36.25 8.93
N PHE A 483 -15.34 36.97 9.39
CA PHE A 483 -16.01 36.68 10.66
C PHE A 483 -16.58 35.26 10.69
N ARG A 484 -17.25 34.82 9.62
CA ARG A 484 -17.76 33.44 9.51
C ARG A 484 -16.66 32.39 9.49
N ILE A 485 -15.53 32.66 8.83
CA ILE A 485 -14.36 31.78 8.83
C ILE A 485 -13.81 31.62 10.25
N VAL A 486 -13.66 32.73 10.99
CA VAL A 486 -13.18 32.72 12.38
C VAL A 486 -14.17 32.00 13.29
N LEU A 487 -15.47 32.26 13.15
CA LEU A 487 -16.52 31.57 13.92
C LEU A 487 -16.50 30.07 13.66
N SER A 488 -16.39 29.65 12.39
CA SER A 488 -16.25 28.23 12.01
C SER A 488 -15.02 27.59 12.63
N ALA A 489 -13.87 28.27 12.61
CA ALA A 489 -12.64 27.78 13.24
C ALA A 489 -12.77 27.62 14.76
N LEU A 490 -13.45 28.55 15.44
CA LEU A 490 -13.72 28.45 16.87
C LEU A 490 -14.67 27.29 17.19
N THR A 491 -15.71 27.09 16.38
CA THR A 491 -16.62 25.94 16.54
C THR A 491 -15.88 24.61 16.37
N ILE A 492 -15.01 24.48 15.37
CA ILE A 492 -14.21 23.26 15.18
C ILE A 492 -13.18 23.09 16.31
N ARG A 493 -12.60 24.16 16.86
CA ARG A 493 -11.73 24.07 18.05
C ARG A 493 -12.46 23.43 19.23
N VAL A 494 -13.64 23.93 19.56
CA VAL A 494 -14.47 23.39 20.65
C VAL A 494 -14.84 21.93 20.36
N LEU A 495 -15.20 21.62 19.11
CA LEU A 495 -15.54 20.26 18.68
C LEU A 495 -14.37 19.28 18.90
N VAL A 496 -13.15 19.66 18.51
CA VAL A 496 -11.94 18.85 18.68
C VAL A 496 -11.59 18.65 20.16
N GLU A 497 -11.73 19.68 20.99
CA GLU A 497 -11.56 19.56 22.45
C GLU A 497 -12.59 18.60 23.06
N SER A 498 -13.81 18.56 22.51
CA SER A 498 -14.87 17.62 22.90
C SER A 498 -14.81 16.24 22.21
N SER A 499 -13.65 15.84 21.68
CA SER A 499 -13.48 14.64 20.85
C SER A 499 -14.02 13.33 21.46
N SER A 500 -14.06 13.20 22.79
CA SER A 500 -14.63 12.04 23.49
C SER A 500 -16.13 11.86 23.23
N THR A 501 -16.88 12.95 23.09
CA THR A 501 -18.32 12.91 22.82
C THR A 501 -18.60 12.49 21.38
N LEU A 502 -17.79 12.98 20.44
CA LEU A 502 -17.83 12.56 19.03
C LEU A 502 -17.45 11.09 18.85
N GLU A 503 -16.45 10.60 19.58
CA GLU A 503 -16.09 9.18 19.55
C GLU A 503 -17.29 8.30 19.97
N SER A 504 -18.01 8.70 21.02
CA SER A 504 -19.22 8.01 21.45
C SER A 504 -20.31 8.03 20.37
N LEU A 505 -20.48 9.16 19.66
CA LEU A 505 -21.44 9.26 18.55
C LEU A 505 -21.05 8.37 17.36
N PHE A 506 -19.77 8.30 17.01
CA PHE A 506 -19.31 7.38 15.97
C PHE A 506 -19.56 5.91 16.36
N LYS A 507 -19.36 5.55 17.62
CA LYS A 507 -19.68 4.21 18.13
C LYS A 507 -21.18 3.91 18.08
N THR A 508 -22.04 4.84 18.47
CA THR A 508 -23.50 4.62 18.40
C THR A 508 -23.97 4.50 16.95
N VAL A 509 -23.45 5.32 16.04
CA VAL A 509 -23.75 5.23 14.60
C VAL A 509 -23.25 3.93 14.00
N ALA A 510 -22.04 3.48 14.35
CA ALA A 510 -21.51 2.20 13.90
C ALA A 510 -22.37 1.01 14.38
N ASN A 511 -22.88 1.09 15.62
CA ASN A 511 -23.72 0.05 16.23
C ASN A 511 -25.12 -0.06 15.61
N LEU A 512 -25.60 0.94 14.86
CA LEU A 512 -26.91 0.91 14.22
C LEU A 512 -27.01 -0.15 13.10
N ARG A 513 -25.91 -0.81 12.71
CA ARG A 513 -25.87 -1.90 11.71
C ARG A 513 -26.62 -1.60 10.39
N ILE A 514 -26.72 -0.33 9.97
CA ILE A 514 -27.40 0.09 8.73
C ILE A 514 -26.59 -0.30 7.46
N GLY A 515 -25.71 -1.29 7.54
CA GLY A 515 -24.78 -1.64 6.45
C GLY A 515 -23.76 -0.53 6.13
N LEU A 516 -23.68 0.49 7.00
CA LEU A 516 -22.67 1.54 6.94
C LEU A 516 -21.32 1.00 7.44
N MET A 517 -20.26 1.43 6.76
CA MET A 517 -18.88 1.03 6.98
C MET A 517 -18.44 1.31 8.43
N ILE A 518 -17.70 0.37 9.01
CA ILE A 518 -17.06 0.53 10.33
C ILE A 518 -16.05 1.68 10.22
N ILE A 519 -16.13 2.65 11.11
CA ILE A 519 -15.23 3.80 11.22
C ILE A 519 -14.66 3.82 12.64
N ASP A 520 -13.35 3.75 12.78
CA ASP A 520 -12.69 4.02 14.06
C ASP A 520 -12.69 5.52 14.35
N GLY A 521 -13.54 5.92 15.30
CA GLY A 521 -13.66 7.31 15.73
C GLY A 521 -12.37 7.89 16.32
N LYS A 522 -11.54 7.07 16.98
CA LYS A 522 -10.28 7.55 17.59
C LYS A 522 -9.27 7.90 16.52
N GLU A 523 -9.02 6.97 15.60
CA GLU A 523 -8.06 7.17 14.51
C GLU A 523 -8.53 8.30 13.57
N PHE A 524 -9.84 8.38 13.30
CA PHE A 524 -10.38 9.47 12.50
C PHE A 524 -10.18 10.84 13.16
N MET A 525 -10.54 10.98 14.44
CA MET A 525 -10.37 12.25 15.17
C MET A 525 -8.90 12.63 15.31
N PHE A 526 -8.02 11.66 15.54
CA PHE A 526 -6.57 11.88 15.53
C PHE A 526 -6.08 12.46 14.21
N ARG A 527 -6.56 11.94 13.07
CA ARG A 527 -6.19 12.47 11.73
C ARG A 527 -6.84 13.81 11.43
N PHE A 528 -8.08 14.03 11.87
CA PHE A 528 -8.82 15.27 11.65
C PHE A 528 -8.18 16.47 12.38
N GLN A 529 -7.77 16.30 13.64
CA GLN A 529 -7.21 17.40 14.44
C GLN A 529 -5.82 17.88 13.98
N LEU A 530 -5.02 17.00 13.37
CA LEU A 530 -3.63 17.30 13.00
C LEU A 530 -3.52 18.42 11.95
N ASP A 531 -4.44 18.46 10.99
CA ASP A 531 -4.36 19.36 9.84
C ASP A 531 -5.52 20.38 9.80
N ALA A 532 -6.18 20.64 10.94
CA ALA A 532 -7.44 21.40 10.94
C ALA A 532 -7.30 22.86 10.51
N TYR A 533 -6.31 23.58 11.04
CA TYR A 533 -6.19 25.03 10.80
C TYR A 533 -5.72 25.40 9.40
N VAL A 534 -5.03 24.49 8.70
CA VAL A 534 -4.49 24.74 7.36
C VAL A 534 -5.61 25.01 6.35
N VAL A 535 -6.79 24.40 6.54
CA VAL A 535 -7.95 24.58 5.66
C VAL A 535 -8.48 26.00 5.75
N TYR A 536 -8.61 26.56 6.96
CA TYR A 536 -9.05 27.93 7.17
C TYR A 536 -8.07 28.95 6.58
N VAL A 537 -6.76 28.71 6.69
CA VAL A 537 -5.74 29.52 6.02
C VAL A 537 -5.88 29.43 4.49
N GLY A 538 -6.21 28.25 3.97
CA GLY A 538 -6.57 28.06 2.56
C GLY A 538 -7.81 28.86 2.15
N MET A 539 -8.86 28.87 2.98
CA MET A 539 -10.06 29.69 2.73
C MET A 539 -9.69 31.18 2.68
N LEU A 540 -8.94 31.69 3.66
CA LEU A 540 -8.48 33.08 3.70
C LEU A 540 -7.64 33.43 2.46
N ALA A 541 -6.71 32.58 2.06
CA ALA A 541 -5.94 32.74 0.82
C ALA A 541 -6.87 32.80 -0.42
N GLY A 542 -7.92 31.96 -0.45
CA GLY A 542 -8.94 31.97 -1.50
C GLY A 542 -9.71 33.29 -1.54
N THR A 543 -10.10 33.83 -0.39
CA THR A 543 -10.80 35.13 -0.29
C THR A 543 -9.93 36.29 -0.80
N TYR A 544 -8.66 36.31 -0.39
CA TYR A 544 -7.69 37.32 -0.81
C TYR A 544 -7.46 37.28 -2.32
N CYS A 545 -7.17 36.10 -2.86
CA CYS A 545 -6.93 35.89 -4.28
C CYS A 545 -8.17 36.16 -5.15
N SER A 546 -9.38 35.86 -4.65
CA SER A 546 -10.63 36.19 -5.36
C SER A 546 -10.83 37.68 -5.49
N ARG A 547 -10.53 38.44 -4.44
CA ARG A 547 -10.68 39.90 -4.42
C ARG A 547 -9.61 40.58 -5.27
N ASP A 548 -8.37 40.09 -5.18
CA ASP A 548 -7.26 40.55 -6.02
C ASP A 548 -7.57 40.34 -7.52
N SER A 549 -8.10 39.17 -7.89
CA SER A 549 -8.55 38.89 -9.27
C SER A 549 -9.67 39.84 -9.72
N ALA A 550 -10.66 40.11 -8.86
CA ALA A 550 -11.79 40.98 -9.19
C ALA A 550 -11.36 42.44 -9.38
N ASN A 551 -10.40 42.91 -8.59
CA ASN A 551 -9.82 44.24 -8.73
C ASN A 551 -8.97 44.37 -10.00
N ASP A 552 -8.21 43.32 -10.35
CA ASP A 552 -7.43 43.28 -11.59
C ASP A 552 -8.36 43.37 -12.82
N ASP A 553 -9.46 42.60 -12.87
CA ASP A 553 -10.44 42.65 -13.97
C ASP A 553 -11.01 44.07 -14.18
N ILE A 554 -11.38 44.77 -13.10
CA ILE A 554 -11.89 46.16 -13.16
C ILE A 554 -10.80 47.13 -13.66
N SER A 555 -9.56 46.97 -13.20
CA SER A 555 -8.45 47.84 -13.59
C SER A 555 -8.01 47.69 -15.05
N THR A 556 -8.27 46.55 -15.68
CA THR A 556 -8.00 46.34 -17.12
C THR A 556 -9.03 46.99 -18.04
N VAL A 557 -10.26 47.20 -17.56
CA VAL A 557 -11.34 47.82 -18.32
C VAL A 557 -11.29 49.36 -18.25
N ILE A 558 -10.70 49.93 -17.18
CA ILE A 558 -10.54 51.38 -17.00
C ILE A 558 -9.08 51.68 -16.61
N PRO A 559 -8.18 51.95 -17.58
CA PRO A 559 -6.79 52.30 -17.29
C PRO A 559 -6.72 53.73 -16.73
N SER A 560 -6.83 53.86 -15.41
CA SER A 560 -6.61 55.11 -14.69
C SER A 560 -5.16 55.22 -14.21
N ARG A 561 -4.65 56.44 -13.99
CA ARG A 561 -3.27 56.72 -13.52
C ARG A 561 -2.93 55.97 -12.21
N THR A 562 -3.94 55.67 -11.39
CA THR A 562 -3.87 54.90 -10.14
C THR A 562 -3.65 53.39 -10.35
N SER A 563 -4.03 52.82 -11.50
CA SER A 563 -3.83 51.40 -11.81
C SER A 563 -2.35 51.04 -12.01
N VAL A 564 -1.55 51.94 -12.60
CA VAL A 564 -0.11 51.76 -12.81
C VAL A 564 0.64 51.83 -11.47
N ASP A 565 0.22 52.72 -10.56
CA ASP A 565 0.79 52.84 -9.22
C ASP A 565 0.41 51.65 -8.33
N PHE A 566 -0.79 51.07 -8.48
CA PHE A 566 -1.20 49.84 -7.81
C PHE A 566 -0.31 48.65 -8.21
N VAL A 567 -0.02 48.48 -9.51
CA VAL A 567 0.87 47.42 -10.02
C VAL A 567 2.32 47.61 -9.57
N LYS A 568 2.82 48.86 -9.59
CA LYS A 568 4.14 49.18 -9.05
C LYS A 568 4.20 48.88 -7.54
N ARG A 569 3.23 49.35 -6.75
CA ARG A 569 3.13 49.09 -5.30
C ARG A 569 3.08 47.59 -4.99
N ARG A 570 2.31 46.81 -5.75
CA ARG A 570 2.23 45.34 -5.65
C ARG A 570 3.57 44.67 -5.94
N ARG A 571 4.32 45.14 -6.96
CA ARG A 571 5.67 44.64 -7.27
C ARG A 571 6.68 45.01 -6.19
N TRP A 572 6.58 46.20 -5.58
CA TRP A 572 7.41 46.64 -4.46
C TRP A 572 7.12 45.84 -3.18
N LEU A 573 5.84 45.62 -2.85
CA LEU A 573 5.40 44.80 -1.71
C LEU A 573 5.83 43.33 -1.83
N ARG A 574 6.01 42.80 -3.05
CA ARG A 574 6.44 41.41 -3.27
C ARG A 574 7.93 41.18 -3.01
N ARG A 575 8.77 42.23 -2.99
CA ARG A 575 10.22 42.13 -2.80
C ARG A 575 10.66 41.61 -1.42
N PRO A 576 10.12 42.08 -0.28
CA PRO A 576 10.47 41.54 1.04
C PRO A 576 9.75 40.22 1.38
N VAL A 577 8.59 39.95 0.76
CA VAL A 577 7.75 38.78 1.08
C VAL A 577 8.38 37.45 0.65
N VAL A 578 9.14 37.45 -0.45
CA VAL A 578 9.77 36.22 -0.98
C VAL A 578 10.96 35.76 -0.12
N PRO A 579 11.93 36.62 0.26
CA PRO A 579 12.95 36.26 1.24
C PRO A 579 12.37 35.83 2.59
N GLY A 580 11.31 36.51 3.07
CA GLY A 580 10.61 36.12 4.29
C GLY A 580 10.00 34.72 4.21
N ALA A 581 9.37 34.37 3.09
CA ALA A 581 8.85 33.01 2.86
C ALA A 581 9.97 31.96 2.79
N LEU A 582 11.11 32.28 2.17
CA LEU A 582 12.26 31.37 2.14
C LEU A 582 12.85 31.15 3.55
N CYS A 583 13.00 32.24 4.32
CA CYS A 583 13.45 32.20 5.71
C CYS A 583 12.51 31.33 6.56
N LEU A 584 11.20 31.44 6.36
CA LEU A 584 10.19 30.64 7.07
C LEU A 584 10.30 29.14 6.75
N VAL A 585 10.57 28.76 5.49
CA VAL A 585 10.81 27.36 5.12
C VAL A 585 12.07 26.82 5.80
N VAL A 586 13.17 27.60 5.80
CA VAL A 586 14.43 27.20 6.46
C VAL A 586 14.23 27.09 7.98
N ALA A 587 13.58 28.08 8.60
CA ALA A 587 13.26 28.09 10.02
C ALA A 587 12.42 26.87 10.42
N TYR A 588 11.46 26.48 9.58
CA TYR A 588 10.65 25.29 9.82
C TYR A 588 11.46 23.99 9.72
N ILE A 589 12.39 23.88 8.77
CA ILE A 589 13.29 22.72 8.67
C ILE A 589 14.15 22.61 9.95
N CYS A 590 14.72 23.72 10.42
CA CYS A 590 15.46 23.75 11.69
C CYS A 590 14.58 23.39 12.89
N PHE A 591 13.35 23.90 12.94
CA PHE A 591 12.36 23.57 13.97
C PHE A 591 12.02 22.09 13.98
N CYS A 592 11.79 21.48 12.81
CA CYS A 592 11.54 20.04 12.67
C CYS A 592 12.69 19.18 13.19
N GLY A 593 13.94 19.63 12.97
CA GLY A 593 15.16 18.96 13.44
C GLY A 593 15.35 18.99 14.96
N SER A 594 14.56 19.77 15.70
CA SER A 594 14.64 19.88 17.16
C SER A 594 13.78 18.83 17.90
N PHE A 595 12.99 18.02 17.17
CA PHE A 595 12.12 17.01 17.78
C PHE A 595 12.76 15.62 17.72
N GLU A 596 12.64 14.88 18.82
CA GLU A 596 13.06 13.47 18.91
C GLU A 596 11.88 12.51 18.71
N ASP A 597 10.67 12.93 19.07
CA ASP A 597 9.47 12.11 19.06
C ASP A 597 8.32 12.66 18.21
N LYS A 598 7.52 11.73 17.66
CA LYS A 598 6.30 12.06 16.89
C LYS A 598 5.24 12.75 17.74
N TYR A 599 5.12 12.37 19.01
CA TYR A 599 4.09 12.89 19.90
C TYR A 599 4.25 14.39 20.14
N ASP A 600 5.47 14.85 20.37
CA ASP A 600 5.76 16.27 20.57
C ASP A 600 5.60 17.07 19.28
N TYR A 601 6.09 16.55 18.15
CA TYR A 601 5.85 17.18 16.86
C TYR A 601 4.35 17.34 16.55
N ASN A 602 3.54 16.31 16.83
CA ASN A 602 2.10 16.31 16.56
C ASN A 602 1.33 17.38 17.34
N ARG A 603 1.85 17.83 18.50
CA ARG A 603 1.26 18.94 19.26
C ARG A 603 1.44 20.28 18.56
N TRP A 604 2.57 20.47 17.87
CA TRP A 604 2.92 21.73 17.21
C TRP A 604 2.48 21.82 15.75
N HIS A 605 2.45 20.69 15.03
CA HIS A 605 2.13 20.60 13.61
C HIS A 605 0.84 21.33 13.17
N PRO A 606 -0.30 21.27 13.91
CA PRO A 606 -1.52 21.98 13.51
C PRO A 606 -1.31 23.49 13.40
N ILE A 607 -0.46 24.06 14.25
CA ILE A 607 -0.21 25.50 14.34
C ILE A 607 0.90 25.91 13.37
N THR A 608 1.93 25.09 13.21
CA THR A 608 3.13 25.46 12.42
C THR A 608 2.98 25.16 10.92
N SER A 609 2.27 24.10 10.55
CA SER A 609 2.11 23.68 9.14
C SER A 609 1.50 24.73 8.20
N PRO A 610 0.51 25.58 8.59
CA PRO A 610 -0.05 26.57 7.67
C PRO A 610 0.96 27.60 7.19
N PHE A 611 1.93 27.96 8.05
CA PHE A 611 2.96 28.93 7.71
C PHE A 611 3.84 28.43 6.56
N VAL A 612 4.26 27.17 6.59
CA VAL A 612 5.13 26.57 5.57
C VAL A 612 4.39 26.35 4.26
N VAL A 613 3.13 25.92 4.33
CA VAL A 613 2.30 25.74 3.14
C VAL A 613 2.06 27.07 2.42
N VAL A 614 1.77 28.15 3.18
CA VAL A 614 1.65 29.50 2.62
C VAL A 614 2.99 30.00 2.07
N ALA A 615 4.09 29.76 2.78
CA ALA A 615 5.42 30.12 2.31
C ALA A 615 5.74 29.47 0.95
N PHE A 616 5.46 28.18 0.81
CA PHE A 616 5.61 27.47 -0.45
C PHE A 616 4.71 28.05 -1.55
N ALA A 617 3.44 28.34 -1.24
CA ALA A 617 2.52 28.97 -2.19
C ALA A 617 3.02 30.35 -2.67
N ILE A 618 3.58 31.17 -1.77
CA ILE A 618 4.19 32.47 -2.08
C ILE A 618 5.40 32.29 -3.00
N ILE A 619 6.32 31.39 -2.64
CA ILE A 619 7.53 31.11 -3.43
C ILE A 619 7.15 30.62 -4.83
N ARG A 620 6.15 29.74 -4.96
CA ARG A 620 5.67 29.22 -6.25
C ARG A 620 5.09 30.30 -7.16
N ASN A 621 4.56 31.39 -6.60
CA ASN A 621 3.98 32.53 -7.32
C ASN A 621 4.90 33.78 -7.34
N SER A 622 6.16 33.64 -6.90
CA SER A 622 7.10 34.75 -6.70
C SER A 622 7.72 35.35 -7.96
N THR A 623 7.77 34.60 -9.07
CA THR A 623 8.33 35.05 -10.36
C THR A 623 7.39 34.65 -11.50
N GLU A 624 7.43 35.38 -12.62
CA GLU A 624 6.58 35.05 -13.79
C GLU A 624 6.90 33.66 -14.38
N ARG A 625 8.17 33.24 -14.30
CA ARG A 625 8.60 31.92 -14.77
C ARG A 625 8.01 30.82 -13.90
N LEU A 626 8.10 30.94 -12.58
CA LEU A 626 7.49 29.98 -11.66
C LEU A 626 5.96 30.02 -11.79
N SER A 627 5.34 31.20 -11.88
CA SER A 627 3.88 31.30 -11.96
C SER A 627 3.29 30.74 -13.26
N ARG A 628 4.07 30.65 -14.35
CA ARG A 628 3.61 30.21 -15.69
C ARG A 628 4.17 28.87 -16.16
N SER A 629 5.23 28.37 -15.55
CA SER A 629 5.79 27.05 -15.89
C SER A 629 5.18 25.97 -15.01
N TRP A 630 4.90 24.80 -15.58
CA TRP A 630 4.51 23.61 -14.84
C TRP A 630 4.98 22.33 -15.55
N SER A 631 5.31 21.30 -14.79
CA SER A 631 5.63 19.98 -15.31
C SER A 631 4.39 19.25 -15.83
N ARG A 632 4.45 18.76 -17.08
CA ARG A 632 3.36 17.96 -17.67
C ARG A 632 3.20 16.61 -16.97
N LEU A 633 4.31 16.01 -16.53
CA LEU A 633 4.33 14.72 -15.84
C LEU A 633 3.63 14.84 -14.49
N PHE A 634 4.05 15.78 -13.65
CA PHE A 634 3.41 16.00 -12.36
C PHE A 634 1.97 16.48 -12.50
N ALA A 635 1.68 17.37 -13.45
CA ALA A 635 0.29 17.78 -13.69
C ALA A 635 -0.60 16.62 -14.15
N TRP A 636 -0.06 15.63 -14.86
CA TRP A 636 -0.79 14.40 -15.19
C TRP A 636 -1.04 13.54 -13.96
N LEU A 637 -0.01 13.31 -13.14
CA LEU A 637 -0.15 12.52 -11.93
C LEU A 637 -1.07 13.18 -10.89
N GLY A 638 -1.04 14.50 -10.78
CA GLY A 638 -1.93 15.25 -9.90
C GLY A 638 -3.40 15.07 -10.24
N ARG A 639 -3.73 14.94 -11.54
CA ARG A 639 -5.11 14.70 -11.99
C ARG A 639 -5.66 13.35 -11.50
N CYS A 640 -4.79 12.36 -11.31
CA CYS A 640 -5.12 11.04 -10.76
C CYS A 640 -4.61 10.84 -9.32
N SER A 641 -4.34 11.92 -8.57
CA SER A 641 -3.78 11.86 -7.22
C SER A 641 -4.68 11.11 -6.22
N LEU A 642 -6.00 11.31 -6.29
CA LEU A 642 -6.94 10.61 -5.41
C LEU A 642 -6.99 9.12 -5.74
N GLU A 643 -7.06 8.76 -7.02
CA GLU A 643 -7.12 7.36 -7.44
C GLU A 643 -5.82 6.63 -7.13
N THR A 644 -4.66 7.25 -7.36
CA THR A 644 -3.36 6.69 -6.96
C THR A 644 -3.25 6.53 -5.44
N PHE A 645 -3.75 7.50 -4.66
CA PHE A 645 -3.77 7.39 -3.19
C PHE A 645 -4.60 6.21 -2.69
N VAL A 646 -5.76 5.93 -3.31
CA VAL A 646 -6.66 4.86 -2.87
C VAL A 646 -6.19 3.50 -3.40
N LEU A 647 -5.81 3.41 -4.67
CA LEU A 647 -5.41 2.14 -5.31
C LEU A 647 -4.05 1.62 -4.82
N GLN A 648 -3.17 2.47 -4.25
CA GLN A 648 -1.87 2.01 -3.74
C GLN A 648 -2.02 0.89 -2.71
N TYR A 649 -3.11 0.89 -1.92
CA TYR A 649 -3.35 -0.06 -0.83
C TYR A 649 -3.48 -1.52 -1.30
N HIS A 650 -3.81 -1.74 -2.58
CA HIS A 650 -4.08 -3.09 -3.12
C HIS A 650 -3.28 -3.43 -4.39
N ILE A 651 -2.56 -2.45 -4.97
CA ILE A 651 -1.73 -2.68 -6.18
C ILE A 651 -0.23 -2.67 -5.83
N TRP A 652 0.22 -1.71 -5.00
CA TRP A 652 1.60 -1.66 -4.53
C TRP A 652 1.75 -2.29 -3.16
N LEU A 653 0.80 -1.99 -2.29
CA LEU A 653 0.70 -2.52 -0.94
C LEU A 653 -0.25 -3.71 -0.93
N ALA A 654 -0.18 -4.47 0.16
CA ALA A 654 -1.09 -5.56 0.46
C ALA A 654 -1.37 -5.59 1.96
N SER A 655 -2.33 -6.43 2.40
CA SER A 655 -2.63 -6.64 3.82
C SER A 655 -2.90 -5.31 4.55
N ASN A 656 -3.87 -4.54 4.05
CA ASN A 656 -4.27 -3.25 4.64
C ASN A 656 -3.08 -2.30 4.90
N SER A 657 -2.12 -2.22 3.97
CA SER A 657 -0.88 -1.42 4.02
C SER A 657 0.28 -1.96 4.86
N HIS A 658 0.22 -3.18 5.39
CA HIS A 658 1.34 -3.75 6.14
C HIS A 658 2.38 -4.46 5.25
N GLY A 659 1.97 -4.94 4.08
CA GLY A 659 2.84 -5.66 3.13
C GLY A 659 3.05 -4.92 1.80
N LEU A 660 3.95 -5.46 0.99
CA LEU A 660 4.18 -5.13 -0.40
C LEU A 660 3.77 -6.29 -1.30
N LEU A 661 3.13 -5.95 -2.41
CA LEU A 661 2.73 -6.92 -3.42
C LEU A 661 3.92 -7.27 -4.33
N ARG A 662 4.15 -8.57 -4.56
CA ARG A 662 5.24 -9.09 -5.39
C ARG A 662 4.77 -10.16 -6.40
N PHE A 663 5.41 -10.22 -7.56
CA PHE A 663 5.20 -11.18 -8.64
C PHE A 663 6.10 -12.41 -8.47
N ARG A 664 5.73 -13.31 -7.54
CA ARG A 664 6.47 -14.55 -7.22
C ARG A 664 6.99 -15.33 -8.42
N ARG A 665 6.11 -15.62 -9.39
CA ARG A 665 6.44 -16.49 -10.55
C ARG A 665 7.36 -15.82 -11.56
N PHE A 666 7.35 -14.49 -11.61
CA PHE A 666 8.19 -13.73 -12.53
C PHE A 666 9.64 -13.67 -12.02
N ASP A 667 9.83 -13.53 -10.69
CA ASP A 667 11.16 -13.55 -10.08
C ASP A 667 11.85 -14.92 -10.27
N VAL A 668 11.16 -16.04 -10.03
CA VAL A 668 11.71 -17.39 -10.27
C VAL A 668 12.14 -17.58 -11.73
N LEU A 669 11.33 -17.10 -12.68
CA LEU A 669 11.64 -17.21 -14.11
C LEU A 669 12.85 -16.35 -14.49
N LEU A 670 12.92 -15.10 -14.02
CA LEU A 670 14.07 -14.22 -14.28
C LEU A 670 15.36 -14.74 -13.64
N ARG A 671 15.28 -15.29 -12.42
CA ARG A 671 16.42 -15.94 -11.74
C ARG A 671 16.88 -17.17 -12.49
N SER A 672 15.96 -17.98 -13.01
CA SER A 672 16.29 -19.13 -13.86
C SER A 672 16.98 -18.73 -15.17
N ALA A 673 16.76 -17.49 -15.63
CA ALA A 673 17.43 -16.89 -16.78
C ALA A 673 18.78 -16.22 -16.45
N GLY A 674 19.27 -16.33 -15.21
CA GLY A 674 20.58 -15.81 -14.78
C GLY A 674 20.63 -14.30 -14.52
N ILE A 675 19.49 -13.64 -14.34
CA ILE A 675 19.45 -12.20 -14.03
C ILE A 675 19.68 -11.99 -12.52
N ASN A 676 20.59 -11.08 -12.17
CA ASN A 676 20.89 -10.78 -10.76
C ASN A 676 19.66 -10.22 -10.03
N VAL A 677 19.54 -10.56 -8.73
CA VAL A 677 18.41 -10.19 -7.85
C VAL A 677 18.07 -8.69 -7.88
N ILE A 678 19.08 -7.82 -7.92
CA ILE A 678 18.86 -6.37 -7.95
C ILE A 678 18.10 -5.95 -9.21
N TRP A 679 18.43 -6.53 -10.36
CA TRP A 679 17.77 -6.21 -11.61
C TRP A 679 16.36 -6.81 -11.67
N THR A 680 16.13 -7.98 -11.08
CA THR A 680 14.79 -8.56 -11.01
C THR A 680 13.86 -7.68 -10.19
N ASP A 681 14.29 -7.20 -9.02
CA ASP A 681 13.56 -6.26 -8.18
C ASP A 681 13.22 -4.95 -8.90
N ILE A 682 14.17 -4.36 -9.63
CA ILE A 682 13.96 -3.10 -10.37
C ILE A 682 12.94 -3.30 -11.50
N ILE A 683 13.07 -4.38 -12.27
CA ILE A 683 12.15 -4.69 -13.37
C ILE A 683 10.74 -4.91 -12.80
N GLU A 684 10.62 -5.68 -11.73
CA GLU A 684 9.36 -5.96 -11.06
C GLU A 684 8.70 -4.68 -10.56
N PHE A 685 9.44 -3.84 -9.82
CA PHE A 685 8.97 -2.55 -9.35
C PHE A 685 8.51 -1.65 -10.51
N THR A 686 9.24 -1.66 -11.62
CA THR A 686 8.91 -0.86 -12.82
C THR A 686 7.61 -1.35 -13.47
N ILE A 687 7.43 -2.65 -13.62
CA ILE A 687 6.20 -3.24 -14.18
C ILE A 687 5.00 -2.96 -13.27
N LEU A 688 5.12 -3.20 -11.96
CA LEU A 688 4.07 -2.89 -10.98
C LEU A 688 3.70 -1.42 -10.99
N SER A 689 4.69 -0.53 -11.02
CA SER A 689 4.49 0.92 -11.08
C SER A 689 3.82 1.37 -12.38
N ALA A 690 4.23 0.82 -13.53
CA ALA A 690 3.60 1.12 -14.81
C ALA A 690 2.13 0.68 -14.83
N LEU A 691 1.84 -0.54 -14.35
CA LEU A 691 0.48 -1.07 -14.24
C LEU A 691 -0.38 -0.24 -13.28
N PHE A 692 0.16 0.09 -12.11
CA PHE A 692 -0.48 0.92 -11.10
C PHE A 692 -0.88 2.30 -11.64
N LEU A 693 0.06 3.00 -12.26
CA LEU A 693 -0.18 4.32 -12.84
C LEU A 693 -1.18 4.26 -14.01
N TYR A 694 -1.11 3.19 -14.81
CA TYR A 694 -2.03 2.97 -15.91
C TYR A 694 -3.47 2.77 -15.43
N ILE A 695 -3.68 1.87 -14.45
CA ILE A 695 -5.01 1.62 -13.86
C ILE A 695 -5.53 2.91 -13.22
N SER A 696 -4.70 3.61 -12.45
CA SER A 696 -5.09 4.86 -11.78
C SER A 696 -5.50 5.95 -12.78
N SER A 697 -4.75 6.12 -13.88
CA SER A 697 -5.09 7.09 -14.93
C SER A 697 -6.40 6.77 -15.65
N ASN A 698 -6.70 5.48 -15.87
CA ASN A 698 -7.95 5.05 -16.49
C ASN A 698 -9.15 5.29 -15.55
N VAL A 699 -9.03 4.91 -14.28
CA VAL A 699 -10.09 5.12 -13.27
C VAL A 699 -10.36 6.61 -13.09
N SER A 700 -9.31 7.44 -13.00
CA SER A 700 -9.42 8.90 -12.89
C SER A 700 -10.15 9.54 -14.09
N SER A 701 -10.01 8.96 -15.28
CA SER A 701 -10.73 9.41 -16.49
C SER A 701 -12.19 8.94 -16.51
N ALA A 702 -12.49 7.78 -15.92
CA ALA A 702 -13.82 7.15 -15.91
C ALA A 702 -14.76 7.74 -14.84
N LEU A 703 -14.24 8.05 -13.65
CA LEU A 703 -15.03 8.52 -12.51
C LEU A 703 -15.85 9.80 -12.77
N PRO A 704 -15.33 10.84 -13.45
CA PRO A 704 -16.10 12.04 -13.76
C PRO A 704 -17.29 11.76 -14.70
N ILE A 705 -17.12 10.85 -15.67
CA ILE A 705 -18.17 10.46 -16.62
C ILE A 705 -19.29 9.74 -15.88
N LEU A 706 -18.93 8.83 -14.97
CA LEU A 706 -19.87 8.10 -14.12
C LEU A 706 -20.66 9.08 -13.24
N THR A 707 -19.96 9.99 -12.56
CA THR A 707 -20.55 11.01 -11.68
C THR A 707 -21.56 11.87 -12.43
N ALA A 708 -21.18 12.39 -13.61
CA ALA A 708 -22.05 13.23 -14.43
C ALA A 708 -23.34 12.50 -14.86
N LYS A 709 -23.23 11.21 -15.18
CA LYS A 709 -24.39 10.40 -15.58
C LYS A 709 -25.32 10.09 -14.42
N PHE A 710 -24.80 9.68 -13.27
CA PHE A 710 -25.59 9.32 -12.08
C PHE A 710 -26.36 10.51 -11.51
N ILE A 711 -25.74 11.69 -11.49
CA ILE A 711 -26.34 12.91 -10.92
C ILE A 711 -27.20 13.64 -11.98
N ASN A 712 -27.43 13.01 -13.14
CA ASN A 712 -28.17 13.55 -14.28
C ASN A 712 -27.75 14.99 -14.59
N GLU A 713 -26.46 15.19 -14.83
CA GLU A 713 -25.95 16.45 -15.34
C GLU A 713 -26.52 16.66 -16.75
N GLN A 714 -27.70 17.27 -16.82
CA GLN A 714 -28.09 17.98 -18.02
C GLN A 714 -26.97 18.98 -18.26
N ARG A 715 -26.20 18.76 -19.33
CA ARG A 715 -25.44 19.85 -19.95
C ARG A 715 -26.48 20.85 -20.45
N GLY A 716 -27.01 21.68 -19.55
CA GLY A 716 -27.59 22.95 -19.95
C GLY A 716 -26.56 23.69 -20.80
N PRO A 717 -26.98 24.56 -21.72
CA PRO A 717 -26.08 25.31 -22.57
C PRO A 717 -25.26 26.26 -21.69
N ILE A 718 -24.21 25.74 -21.07
CA ILE A 718 -23.03 26.53 -20.74
C ILE A 718 -22.67 27.12 -22.09
N ARG A 719 -22.84 28.44 -22.25
CA ARG A 719 -22.31 29.20 -23.38
C ARG A 719 -20.87 28.74 -23.53
N ALA A 720 -20.68 27.83 -24.48
CA ALA A 720 -19.38 27.36 -24.85
C ALA A 720 -18.67 28.61 -25.32
N PHE A 721 -17.68 29.06 -24.56
CA PHE A 721 -16.58 29.79 -25.16
C PHE A 721 -15.96 28.79 -26.13
N LYS A 722 -16.50 28.80 -27.36
CA LYS A 722 -16.13 27.98 -28.49
C LYS A 722 -14.67 28.31 -28.76
N SER A 723 -13.73 27.56 -28.19
CA SER A 723 -12.41 27.47 -28.80
C SER A 723 -12.63 26.72 -30.11
N LYS A 724 -12.70 27.49 -31.19
CA LYS A 724 -12.68 27.02 -32.58
C LYS A 724 -11.42 26.15 -32.72
N ILE A 725 -11.57 24.84 -32.64
CA ILE A 725 -10.50 23.90 -32.99
C ILE A 725 -10.45 23.93 -34.51
N ASP A 726 -9.47 24.65 -35.02
CA ASP A 726 -9.17 24.71 -36.45
C ASP A 726 -8.75 23.32 -36.94
N THR A 727 -9.45 22.87 -37.96
CA THR A 727 -9.21 21.63 -38.67
C THR A 727 -8.14 21.86 -39.73
N THR A 728 -6.86 21.93 -39.34
CA THR A 728 -5.72 21.74 -40.25
C THR A 728 -4.47 21.36 -39.45
N LYS A 729 -4.24 20.06 -39.25
CA LYS A 729 -2.89 19.54 -38.94
C LYS A 729 -2.25 19.09 -40.26
N PRO A 730 -0.99 19.47 -40.56
CA PRO A 730 -0.21 18.77 -41.57
C PRO A 730 0.14 17.35 -41.06
N PRO A 731 0.43 16.39 -41.96
CA PRO A 731 0.60 15.00 -41.59
C PRO A 731 1.88 14.83 -40.78
N CYS A 732 1.73 14.63 -39.48
CA CYS A 732 2.80 14.10 -38.65
C CYS A 732 2.61 12.58 -38.66
N ASN A 733 3.54 11.87 -39.30
CA ASN A 733 3.65 10.41 -39.24
C ASN A 733 3.96 10.01 -37.78
N THR A 734 2.91 9.96 -36.95
CA THR A 734 2.97 9.40 -35.61
C THR A 734 2.15 8.13 -35.62
N ILE A 735 2.84 7.00 -35.41
CA ILE A 735 2.27 5.70 -35.10
C ILE A 735 1.10 5.89 -34.14
N ASP A 736 -0.03 5.31 -34.50
CA ASP A 736 -1.36 5.56 -33.97
C ASP A 736 -1.46 5.13 -32.48
N SER A 737 -0.99 5.99 -31.57
CA SER A 737 -0.93 5.71 -30.12
C SER A 737 -2.30 5.33 -29.52
N LYS A 738 -3.40 5.76 -30.14
CA LYS A 738 -4.76 5.44 -29.70
C LYS A 738 -5.17 4.00 -30.01
N THR A 739 -4.72 3.41 -31.12
CA THR A 739 -4.91 1.97 -31.35
C THR A 739 -4.04 1.15 -30.40
N LEU A 740 -2.85 1.63 -30.03
CA LEU A 740 -1.97 1.00 -29.04
C LEU A 740 -2.61 0.96 -27.63
N PHE A 741 -3.22 2.07 -27.18
CA PHE A 741 -3.89 2.14 -25.87
C PHE A 741 -5.14 1.26 -25.79
N VAL A 742 -5.90 1.15 -26.87
CA VAL A 742 -7.07 0.27 -26.95
C VAL A 742 -6.64 -1.21 -26.97
N ASP A 743 -5.58 -1.55 -27.71
CA ASP A 743 -4.98 -2.88 -27.76
C ASP A 743 -4.43 -3.31 -26.38
N PHE A 744 -3.85 -2.36 -25.63
CA PHE A 744 -3.39 -2.60 -24.27
C PHE A 744 -4.53 -2.80 -23.27
N ARG A 745 -5.65 -2.07 -23.38
CA ARG A 745 -6.87 -2.34 -22.57
C ARG A 745 -7.39 -3.74 -22.77
N THR A 746 -7.39 -4.23 -24.02
CA THR A 746 -7.79 -5.60 -24.31
C THR A 746 -6.80 -6.64 -23.79
N LYS A 747 -5.49 -6.35 -23.84
CA LYS A 747 -4.46 -7.21 -23.24
C LYS A 747 -4.59 -7.27 -21.72
N LEU A 748 -4.82 -6.14 -21.06
CA LEU A 748 -5.06 -6.10 -19.60
C LEU A 748 -6.35 -6.83 -19.21
N ALA A 749 -7.42 -6.68 -19.99
CA ALA A 749 -8.65 -7.44 -19.80
C ALA A 749 -8.43 -8.95 -19.96
N LEU A 750 -7.64 -9.39 -20.95
CA LEU A 750 -7.26 -10.80 -21.13
C LEU A 750 -6.41 -11.32 -19.98
N VAL A 751 -5.45 -10.53 -19.47
CA VAL A 751 -4.65 -10.88 -18.30
C VAL A 751 -5.52 -11.00 -17.05
N ALA A 752 -6.44 -10.06 -16.83
CA ALA A 752 -7.39 -10.12 -15.73
C ALA A 752 -8.29 -11.37 -15.81
N LEU A 753 -8.75 -11.72 -17.03
CA LEU A 753 -9.51 -12.96 -17.27
C LEU A 753 -8.69 -14.23 -17.01
N LEU A 754 -7.41 -14.25 -17.41
CA LEU A 754 -6.49 -15.35 -17.13
C LEU A 754 -6.24 -15.53 -15.64
N LEU A 755 -5.93 -14.43 -14.93
CA LEU A 755 -5.72 -14.43 -13.48
C LEU A 755 -7.00 -14.88 -12.74
N TRP A 756 -8.17 -14.50 -13.24
CA TRP A 756 -9.46 -14.92 -12.70
C TRP A 756 -9.75 -16.40 -12.97
N GLY A 757 -9.50 -16.89 -14.19
CA GLY A 757 -9.63 -18.31 -14.53
C GLY A 757 -8.74 -19.19 -13.66
N LEU A 758 -7.49 -18.77 -13.42
CA LEU A 758 -6.59 -19.43 -12.48
C LEU A 758 -7.13 -19.43 -11.04
N ASN A 759 -7.76 -18.33 -10.61
CA ASN A 759 -8.36 -18.23 -9.28
C ASN A 759 -9.59 -19.14 -9.12
N ILE A 760 -10.41 -19.31 -10.16
CA ILE A 760 -11.57 -20.21 -10.15
C ILE A 760 -11.17 -21.67 -10.21
N CYS A 761 -10.20 -22.03 -11.08
CA CYS A 761 -9.66 -23.38 -11.08
C CYS A 761 -9.13 -23.75 -9.71
N TRP A 762 -8.47 -22.81 -9.02
CA TRP A 762 -8.00 -23.01 -7.64
C TRP A 762 -9.15 -23.16 -6.63
N LEU A 763 -10.17 -22.30 -6.69
CA LEU A 763 -11.38 -22.41 -5.85
C LEU A 763 -12.20 -23.70 -6.03
N TYR A 764 -12.01 -24.42 -7.13
CA TYR A 764 -12.65 -25.72 -7.41
C TYR A 764 -11.73 -26.93 -7.18
N LEU A 765 -10.43 -26.69 -6.99
CA LEU A 765 -9.41 -27.74 -6.73
C LEU A 765 -9.10 -27.91 -5.23
N GLU A 766 -9.55 -26.98 -4.38
CA GLU A 766 -9.73 -27.14 -2.92
C GLU A 766 -11.21 -27.43 -2.60
#